data_AF-A0A7X6T7S4-F1
#
_entry.id   AF-A0A7X6T7S4-F1
#
_cell.length_a   1.000
_cell.length_b   1.000
_cell.length_c   1.000
_cell.angle_alpha   90.00
_cell.angle_beta   90.00
_cell.angle_gamma   90.00
#
_symmetry.space_group_name_H-M   'P 1'
#
loop_
_entity.id
_entity.type
_entity.pdbx_description
1 polymer ?
#
loop_
_entity_poly.entity_id
_entity_poly.type
_entity_poly.pdbx_seq_one_letter_code
_entity_poly.pdbx_strand_id
1 'polypeptide(L)'
;MLDLEQRNVQYLSGVGPVRAALLSGELQIDTLHDLLYYFPYKYIDRSRIFSISEVDGTMPYIQLKGQILSFEKIGEGRKQRLVAHFTDGTGVADMVWFSGIKYTLDRYRPGVEYVVFGKPTIFGGRVNIAHPEIDSEANLNLSEMGMQPYYNTTERMKKAGLNSAAMRKLIKNLLALITEPLPETLPEWLREQERLMPLTDALRIIHNPMTPLELRLAQLRLKFDELFYIQLNLARFVSERQSRFKGYVFSRIGEKFNRFYRDKLPFELTDAQKRVIREIRNEMGSGNQMNRLLQGDVGSGKTMVALMTMLIAIDNGYQACIMAPTEILSEQHYANINRYLKGLGIKVELLTGSIRGKRRERILKGLIEGSINILVSTHAVLEDNVEFSRLGFVVIDEQHRFGVAQRARLWGKSDMPPHVLVMTATPIPRTLALTLYGDLDVSVIDELPPGRKPIQTEHYYDGNHTSVYALLDRELKKGRQAYIVYPLIEESEKIDLKNLEDGYLTICDRFSGYSVGKVHGRMKSAEKDAEMQRFKRAETQIMVATTVIEVGVDVPNASIMVIENANRFGLSQLHQLRGRVGRGADQSFCLLVTPYQLSEDTRKRIEIMTATCDGFEIAEADLKLRGPGDLEGTQQSGIVFNLRLANLARDGVLIERCRELAREIIAKDPQLTSTENRLMGRILKRLKKSPFDWSYIS
;
A
#
# COMPACT_ATOMS: atom_id res chain seq x y z
N MET A 1 12.15 17.03 36.33
CA MET A 1 11.48 16.45 35.16
C MET A 1 11.47 14.93 35.25
N LEU A 2 10.30 14.33 35.16
CA LEU A 2 10.13 12.88 35.07
C LEU A 2 10.67 12.41 33.71
N ASP A 3 11.78 11.67 33.69
CA ASP A 3 12.30 11.11 32.42
C ASP A 3 11.47 9.89 32.01
N LEU A 4 10.49 10.12 31.14
CA LEU A 4 9.59 9.09 30.63
C LEU A 4 10.28 8.08 29.70
N GLU A 5 11.37 8.48 29.04
CA GLU A 5 12.04 7.66 28.01
C GLU A 5 12.94 6.60 28.62
N GLN A 6 13.51 6.84 29.81
CA GLN A 6 14.42 5.89 30.46
C GLN A 6 13.76 5.11 31.60
N ARG A 7 12.64 5.63 32.14
CA ARG A 7 11.99 5.01 33.28
C ARG A 7 11.21 3.77 32.85
N ASN A 8 11.65 2.62 33.34
CA ASN A 8 11.02 1.34 33.09
C ASN A 8 9.56 1.33 33.62
N VAL A 9 8.66 0.74 32.83
CA VAL A 9 7.23 0.63 33.13
C VAL A 9 6.93 -0.11 34.44
N GLN A 10 7.83 -0.98 34.91
CA GLN A 10 7.70 -1.71 36.18
C GLN A 10 7.61 -0.81 37.42
N TYR A 11 8.04 0.46 37.33
CA TYR A 11 7.96 1.40 38.45
C TYR A 11 6.63 2.17 38.47
N LEU A 12 5.71 1.88 37.54
CA LEU A 12 4.38 2.43 37.53
C LEU A 12 3.48 1.67 38.51
N SER A 13 2.74 2.41 39.34
CA SER A 13 1.78 1.81 40.26
C SER A 13 0.76 0.94 39.51
N GLY A 14 0.69 -0.34 39.86
CA GLY A 14 -0.14 -1.35 39.20
C GLY A 14 0.58 -2.22 38.18
N VAL A 15 1.85 -1.93 37.86
CA VAL A 15 2.73 -2.74 37.00
C VAL A 15 3.80 -3.39 37.88
N GLY A 16 3.62 -4.66 38.23
CA GLY A 16 4.68 -5.47 38.85
C GLY A 16 5.61 -6.10 37.79
N PRO A 17 6.70 -6.78 38.20
CA PRO A 17 7.67 -7.37 37.29
C PRO A 17 7.05 -8.37 36.30
N VAL A 18 6.04 -9.14 36.73
CA VAL A 18 5.30 -10.08 35.86
C VAL A 18 4.50 -9.35 34.77
N ARG A 19 3.88 -8.22 35.11
CA ARG A 19 3.11 -7.41 34.14
C ARG A 19 4.04 -6.65 33.20
N ALA A 20 5.17 -6.15 33.70
CA ALA A 20 6.20 -5.51 32.88
C ALA A 20 6.76 -6.47 31.83
N ALA A 21 7.11 -7.71 32.22
CA ALA A 21 7.58 -8.73 31.29
C ALA A 21 6.53 -9.08 30.22
N LEU A 22 5.25 -9.07 30.57
CA LEU A 22 4.16 -9.32 29.63
C LEU A 22 3.96 -8.16 28.64
N LEU A 23 4.02 -6.91 29.12
CA LEU A 23 3.91 -5.71 28.29
C LEU A 23 5.08 -5.59 27.30
N SER A 24 6.30 -5.88 27.77
CA SER A 24 7.50 -5.94 26.94
C SER A 24 7.40 -7.06 25.89
N GLY A 25 7.07 -8.29 26.31
CA GLY A 25 7.06 -9.44 25.40
C GLY A 25 5.94 -9.44 24.35
N GLU A 26 4.76 -8.90 24.68
CA GLU A 26 3.59 -8.95 23.78
C GLU A 26 3.39 -7.64 23.00
N LEU A 27 3.74 -6.49 23.59
CA LEU A 27 3.47 -5.17 23.01
C LEU A 27 4.72 -4.30 22.82
N GLN A 28 5.91 -4.79 23.19
CA GLN A 28 7.17 -4.03 23.16
C GLN A 28 7.09 -2.73 23.98
N ILE A 29 6.37 -2.76 25.10
CA ILE A 29 6.25 -1.63 26.03
C ILE A 29 7.21 -1.84 27.20
N ASP A 30 8.36 -1.15 27.16
CA ASP A 30 9.40 -1.24 28.19
C ASP A 30 9.43 -0.01 29.10
N THR A 31 9.06 1.16 28.57
CA THR A 31 9.21 2.46 29.24
C THR A 31 7.86 3.14 29.50
N LEU A 32 7.85 4.16 30.36
CA LEU A 32 6.66 5.00 30.55
C LEU A 32 6.30 5.76 29.27
N HIS A 33 7.29 6.13 28.44
CA HIS A 33 7.05 6.72 27.13
C HIS A 33 6.29 5.75 26.22
N ASP A 34 6.70 4.49 26.13
CA ASP A 34 6.03 3.50 25.27
C ASP A 34 4.56 3.30 25.68
N LEU A 35 4.29 3.26 27.00
CA LEU A 35 2.93 3.15 27.52
C LEU A 35 2.09 4.41 27.22
N LEU A 36 2.68 5.61 27.30
CA LEU A 36 2.01 6.87 26.98
C LEU A 36 1.69 7.02 25.49
N TYR A 37 2.44 6.36 24.61
CA TYR A 37 2.20 6.38 23.17
C TYR A 37 1.47 5.14 22.68
N TYR A 38 0.98 4.30 23.59
CA TYR A 38 0.15 3.15 23.27
C TYR A 38 -1.32 3.57 23.12
N PHE A 39 -1.68 4.03 21.92
CA PHE A 39 -2.98 4.68 21.70
C PHE A 39 -4.17 3.70 21.64
N PRO A 40 -5.38 4.16 22.03
CA PRO A 40 -6.61 3.38 21.86
C PRO A 40 -6.96 3.16 20.38
N TYR A 41 -7.44 1.97 20.03
CA TYR A 41 -7.90 1.67 18.67
C TYR A 41 -9.39 2.03 18.45
N LYS A 42 -10.16 2.16 19.54
CA LYS A 42 -11.59 2.43 19.52
C LYS A 42 -11.98 3.31 20.70
N TYR A 43 -12.95 4.17 20.48
CA TYR A 43 -13.61 4.96 21.52
C TYR A 43 -15.09 4.61 21.54
N ILE A 44 -15.62 4.44 22.74
CA ILE A 44 -17.02 4.16 22.96
C ILE A 44 -17.60 5.34 23.72
N ASP A 45 -18.60 5.97 23.14
CA ASP A 45 -19.32 7.04 23.82
C ASP A 45 -20.26 6.46 24.88
N ARG A 46 -20.00 6.77 26.15
CA ARG A 46 -20.80 6.43 27.32
C ARG A 46 -21.44 7.67 27.97
N SER A 47 -21.47 8.80 27.25
CA SER A 47 -21.99 10.06 27.76
C SER A 47 -23.52 10.13 27.78
N ARG A 48 -24.20 9.40 26.88
CA ARG A 48 -25.66 9.42 26.75
C ARG A 48 -26.30 8.13 27.25
N ILE A 49 -27.27 8.29 28.15
CA ILE A 49 -28.21 7.24 28.53
C ILE A 49 -29.43 7.37 27.61
N PHE A 50 -29.80 6.28 26.94
CA PHE A 50 -30.96 6.20 26.07
C PHE A 50 -32.15 5.62 26.85
N SER A 51 -33.37 5.97 26.43
CA SER A 51 -34.58 5.24 26.82
C SER A 51 -34.76 4.02 25.92
N ILE A 52 -35.30 2.92 26.43
CA ILE A 52 -35.57 1.69 25.66
C ILE A 52 -36.47 1.99 24.45
N SER A 53 -37.40 2.95 24.61
CA SER A 53 -38.28 3.39 23.52
C SER A 53 -37.57 4.09 22.35
N GLU A 54 -36.40 4.69 22.59
CA GLU A 54 -35.59 5.36 21.57
C GLU A 54 -34.64 4.40 20.83
N VAL A 55 -34.49 3.16 21.30
CA VAL A 55 -33.48 2.24 20.78
C VAL A 55 -33.96 1.58 19.49
N ASP A 56 -33.13 1.69 18.45
CA ASP A 56 -33.26 0.88 17.25
C ASP A 56 -32.16 -0.20 17.17
N GLY A 57 -32.38 -1.25 16.37
CA GLY A 57 -31.44 -2.36 16.20
C GLY A 57 -30.20 -2.04 15.34
N THR A 58 -30.12 -0.83 14.81
CA THR A 58 -29.01 -0.33 13.98
C THR A 58 -28.08 0.62 14.75
N MET A 59 -28.49 1.06 15.93
CA MET A 59 -27.68 1.90 16.81
C MET A 59 -26.37 1.19 17.19
N PRO A 60 -25.30 1.98 17.44
CA PRO A 60 -24.04 1.45 17.95
C PRO A 60 -24.21 0.96 19.40
N TYR A 61 -23.12 0.92 20.18
CA TYR A 61 -23.26 0.59 21.59
C TYR A 61 -24.03 1.68 22.32
N ILE A 62 -25.00 1.28 23.14
CA ILE A 62 -25.86 2.17 23.91
C ILE A 62 -25.71 1.92 25.40
N GLN A 63 -26.15 2.89 26.19
CA GLN A 63 -26.24 2.80 27.63
C GLN A 63 -27.70 2.99 28.05
N LEU A 64 -28.22 2.09 28.87
CA LEU A 64 -29.59 2.11 29.41
C LEU A 64 -29.53 2.14 30.93
N LYS A 65 -30.43 2.89 31.57
CA LYS A 65 -30.59 2.89 33.04
C LYS A 65 -31.97 2.35 33.39
N GLY A 66 -32.04 1.43 34.35
CA GLY A 66 -33.28 0.75 34.66
C GLY A 66 -33.08 -0.42 35.61
N GLN A 67 -34.08 -1.28 35.74
CA GLN A 67 -34.11 -2.38 36.70
C GLN A 67 -34.30 -3.71 36.00
N ILE A 68 -33.67 -4.75 36.55
CA ILE A 68 -33.94 -6.13 36.13
C ILE A 68 -35.22 -6.60 36.81
N LEU A 69 -36.23 -7.00 36.02
CA LEU A 69 -37.51 -7.51 36.50
C LEU A 69 -37.43 -8.98 36.91
N SER A 70 -36.83 -9.81 36.06
CA SER A 70 -36.76 -11.25 36.27
C SER A 70 -35.69 -11.90 35.41
N PHE A 71 -35.34 -13.14 35.75
CA PHE A 71 -34.44 -13.99 34.99
C PHE A 71 -35.17 -15.25 34.50
N GLU A 72 -34.98 -15.60 33.24
CA GLU A 72 -35.51 -16.80 32.61
C GLU A 72 -34.35 -17.62 32.01
N LYS A 73 -34.34 -18.93 32.26
CA LYS A 73 -33.39 -19.86 31.62
C LYS A 73 -34.10 -20.56 30.47
N ILE A 74 -33.59 -20.39 29.26
CA ILE A 74 -34.19 -20.93 28.04
C ILE A 74 -33.24 -21.97 27.42
N GLY A 75 -33.74 -23.16 27.12
CA GLY A 75 -33.01 -24.27 26.49
C GLY A 75 -32.33 -25.23 27.47
N GLU A 76 -31.78 -26.33 26.94
CA GLU A 76 -31.12 -27.41 27.70
C GLU A 76 -29.68 -27.68 27.22
N GLY A 77 -28.82 -28.13 28.14
CA GLY A 77 -27.43 -28.53 27.84
C GLY A 77 -26.55 -27.40 27.29
N ARG A 78 -25.76 -27.69 26.25
CA ARG A 78 -24.86 -26.70 25.59
C ARG A 78 -25.57 -25.54 24.88
N LYS A 79 -26.90 -25.60 24.72
CA LYS A 79 -27.71 -24.54 24.10
C LYS A 79 -28.47 -23.69 25.13
N GLN A 80 -28.18 -23.85 26.42
CA GLN A 80 -28.81 -23.07 27.47
C GLN A 80 -28.37 -21.60 27.41
N ARG A 81 -29.34 -20.68 27.51
CA ARG A 81 -29.09 -19.24 27.65
C ARG A 81 -29.89 -18.67 28.82
N LEU A 82 -29.33 -17.64 29.46
CA LEU A 82 -30.01 -16.84 30.47
C LEU A 82 -30.52 -15.55 29.83
N VAL A 83 -31.79 -15.24 30.05
CA VAL A 83 -32.41 -13.98 29.64
C VAL A 83 -32.80 -13.22 30.90
N ALA A 84 -32.40 -11.96 31.04
CA ALA A 84 -32.91 -11.07 32.06
C ALA A 84 -33.77 -9.99 31.41
N HIS A 85 -35.01 -9.84 31.89
CA HIS A 85 -35.90 -8.80 31.41
C HIS A 85 -35.59 -7.50 32.15
N PHE A 86 -35.21 -6.48 31.40
CA PHE A 86 -34.77 -5.19 31.92
C PHE A 86 -35.75 -4.10 31.49
N THR A 87 -36.14 -3.21 32.41
CA THR A 87 -37.05 -2.10 32.12
C THR A 87 -36.48 -0.77 32.61
N ASP A 88 -36.70 0.28 31.85
CA ASP A 88 -36.42 1.67 32.23
C ASP A 88 -37.72 2.47 32.52
N GLY A 89 -38.86 1.78 32.55
CA GLY A 89 -40.19 2.37 32.65
C GLY A 89 -40.83 2.77 31.31
N THR A 90 -40.07 2.86 30.22
CA THR A 90 -40.59 3.16 28.87
C THR A 90 -40.79 1.91 28.01
N GLY A 91 -40.06 0.83 28.31
CA GLY A 91 -40.18 -0.44 27.60
C GLY A 91 -39.53 -1.61 28.36
N VAL A 92 -39.41 -2.75 27.67
CA VAL A 92 -38.71 -3.94 28.17
C VAL A 92 -37.69 -4.41 27.15
N ALA A 93 -36.45 -4.58 27.59
CA ALA A 93 -35.33 -5.10 26.82
C ALA A 93 -34.83 -6.42 27.42
N ASP A 94 -34.38 -7.34 26.55
CA ASP A 94 -33.91 -8.66 26.94
C ASP A 94 -32.37 -8.69 26.95
N MET A 95 -31.79 -8.92 28.12
CA MET A 95 -30.36 -9.09 28.32
C MET A 95 -30.01 -10.57 28.24
N VAL A 96 -29.15 -10.97 27.30
CA VAL A 96 -28.92 -12.41 27.00
C VAL A 96 -27.49 -12.84 27.25
N TRP A 97 -27.31 -13.93 28.00
CA TRP A 97 -26.01 -14.58 28.21
C TRP A 97 -26.04 -16.03 27.72
N PHE A 98 -25.13 -16.37 26.81
CA PHE A 98 -24.92 -17.73 26.32
C PHE A 98 -23.86 -18.51 27.14
N SER A 99 -23.14 -17.81 28.01
CA SER A 99 -22.09 -18.35 28.89
C SER A 99 -22.04 -17.56 30.20
N GLY A 100 -21.50 -18.14 31.27
CA GLY A 100 -21.39 -17.46 32.58
C GLY A 100 -22.71 -17.35 33.37
N ILE A 101 -23.73 -18.15 33.04
CA ILE A 101 -25.09 -18.10 33.61
C ILE A 101 -25.11 -18.07 35.15
N LYS A 102 -24.32 -18.94 35.80
CA LYS A 102 -24.27 -19.03 37.27
C LYS A 102 -23.70 -17.75 37.88
N TYR A 103 -22.61 -17.22 37.31
CA TYR A 103 -21.99 -15.98 37.76
C TYR A 103 -22.94 -14.77 37.64
N THR A 104 -23.70 -14.69 36.54
CA THR A 104 -24.67 -13.59 36.33
C THR A 104 -25.79 -13.63 37.37
N LEU A 105 -26.33 -14.81 37.68
CA LEU A 105 -27.39 -14.99 38.69
C LEU A 105 -26.90 -14.67 40.11
N ASP A 106 -25.64 -14.99 40.42
CA ASP A 106 -25.05 -14.69 41.73
C ASP A 106 -24.75 -13.19 41.89
N ARG A 107 -24.42 -12.49 40.79
CA ARG A 107 -23.98 -11.08 40.79
C ARG A 107 -25.12 -10.06 40.72
N TYR A 108 -26.21 -10.36 40.01
CA TYR A 108 -27.29 -9.41 39.73
C TYR A 108 -28.61 -9.87 40.33
N ARG A 109 -29.37 -8.94 40.93
CA ARG A 109 -30.64 -9.26 41.60
C ARG A 109 -31.82 -8.52 40.94
N PRO A 110 -33.00 -9.17 40.86
CA PRO A 110 -34.21 -8.47 40.44
C PRO A 110 -34.55 -7.29 41.37
N GLY A 111 -35.18 -6.25 40.81
CA GLY A 111 -35.63 -5.06 41.53
C GLY A 111 -34.52 -4.07 41.94
N VAL A 112 -33.30 -4.25 41.44
CA VAL A 112 -32.17 -3.34 41.68
C VAL A 112 -31.91 -2.52 40.41
N GLU A 113 -31.58 -1.23 40.59
CA GLU A 113 -31.19 -0.35 39.49
C GLU A 113 -29.76 -0.63 39.01
N TYR A 114 -29.64 -0.78 37.70
CA TYR A 114 -28.41 -1.01 36.99
C TYR A 114 -28.31 -0.11 35.77
N VAL A 115 -27.07 0.16 35.38
CA VAL A 115 -26.73 0.72 34.09
C VAL A 115 -26.18 -0.39 33.20
N VAL A 116 -26.86 -0.59 32.09
CA VAL A 116 -26.56 -1.64 31.11
C VAL A 116 -25.90 -0.98 29.91
N PHE A 117 -24.75 -1.52 29.52
CA PHE A 117 -24.02 -1.09 28.33
C PHE A 117 -23.85 -2.26 27.36
N GLY A 118 -24.22 -2.06 26.10
CA GLY A 118 -24.05 -3.08 25.07
C GLY A 118 -24.61 -2.69 23.71
N LYS A 119 -24.43 -3.57 22.73
CA LYS A 119 -24.96 -3.34 21.37
C LYS A 119 -26.40 -3.85 21.29
N PRO A 120 -27.38 -2.99 20.93
CA PRO A 120 -28.75 -3.41 20.77
C PRO A 120 -28.91 -4.19 19.45
N THR A 121 -29.76 -5.21 19.50
CA THR A 121 -30.25 -5.95 18.33
C THR A 121 -31.76 -6.09 18.51
N ILE A 122 -32.52 -6.21 17.42
CA ILE A 122 -33.96 -6.46 17.52
C ILE A 122 -34.20 -7.94 17.28
N PHE A 123 -34.73 -8.64 18.29
CA PHE A 123 -35.11 -10.06 18.18
C PHE A 123 -36.52 -10.24 18.70
N GLY A 124 -37.41 -10.80 17.85
CA GLY A 124 -38.82 -10.99 18.21
C GLY A 124 -39.58 -9.69 18.53
N GLY A 125 -39.17 -8.56 17.93
CA GLY A 125 -39.77 -7.24 18.17
C GLY A 125 -39.35 -6.56 19.48
N ARG A 126 -38.43 -7.16 20.25
CA ARG A 126 -37.86 -6.55 21.46
C ARG A 126 -36.39 -6.23 21.27
N VAL A 127 -35.93 -5.21 22.00
CA VAL A 127 -34.51 -4.87 22.11
C VAL A 127 -33.81 -6.01 22.85
N ASN A 128 -32.76 -6.54 22.26
CA ASN A 128 -31.96 -7.61 22.78
C ASN A 128 -30.50 -7.18 22.85
N ILE A 129 -29.86 -7.34 24.01
CA ILE A 129 -28.44 -7.05 24.21
C ILE A 129 -27.75 -8.33 24.66
N ALA A 130 -26.88 -8.86 23.81
CA ALA A 130 -26.10 -10.04 24.13
C ALA A 130 -24.85 -9.67 24.94
N HIS A 131 -24.61 -10.40 26.04
CA HIS A 131 -23.49 -10.23 26.96
C HIS A 131 -23.24 -8.75 27.36
N PRO A 132 -24.24 -8.06 27.93
CA PRO A 132 -24.07 -6.67 28.33
C PRO A 132 -23.07 -6.53 29.48
N GLU A 133 -22.38 -5.39 29.51
CA GLU A 133 -21.69 -4.92 30.70
C GLU A 133 -22.73 -4.25 31.61
N ILE A 134 -22.83 -4.70 32.86
CA ILE A 134 -23.81 -4.18 33.82
C ILE A 134 -23.09 -3.67 35.05
N ASP A 135 -23.26 -2.38 35.31
CA ASP A 135 -22.73 -1.67 36.47
C ASP A 135 -23.88 -1.28 37.42
N SER A 136 -23.63 -1.37 38.72
CA SER A 136 -24.59 -0.89 39.73
C SER A 136 -24.58 0.62 39.81
N GLU A 137 -25.73 1.26 40.05
CA GLU A 137 -25.84 2.72 40.16
C GLU A 137 -24.84 3.34 41.15
N ALA A 138 -24.62 2.69 42.30
CA ALA A 138 -23.68 3.15 43.33
C ALA A 138 -22.20 3.16 42.90
N ASN A 139 -21.85 2.47 41.81
CA ASN A 139 -20.49 2.41 41.26
C ASN A 139 -20.29 3.29 40.02
N LEU A 140 -21.32 4.03 39.57
CA LEU A 140 -21.14 5.03 38.52
C LEU A 140 -20.28 6.18 39.04
N ASN A 141 -18.98 6.01 38.88
CA ASN A 141 -18.07 7.13 39.02
C ASN A 141 -18.36 8.10 37.88
N LEU A 142 -18.57 9.38 38.20
CA LEU A 142 -18.64 10.49 37.24
C LEU A 142 -17.45 10.47 36.24
N SER A 143 -16.32 9.88 36.64
CA SER A 143 -15.14 9.66 35.79
C SER A 143 -15.30 8.61 34.68
N GLU A 144 -16.42 7.89 34.64
CA GLU A 144 -16.75 6.91 33.59
C GLU A 144 -17.74 7.46 32.55
N MET A 145 -18.27 8.67 32.78
CA MET A 145 -19.07 9.42 31.81
C MET A 145 -18.15 10.09 30.79
N GLY A 146 -18.43 9.90 29.50
CA GLY A 146 -17.62 10.43 28.39
C GLY A 146 -17.20 9.35 27.40
N MET A 147 -16.18 9.65 26.59
CA MET A 147 -15.68 8.71 25.59
C MET A 147 -14.63 7.77 26.19
N GLN A 148 -15.00 6.50 26.29
CA GLN A 148 -14.15 5.47 26.85
C GLN A 148 -13.19 4.88 25.83
N PRO A 149 -11.87 4.94 26.05
CA PRO A 149 -10.88 4.34 25.16
C PRO A 149 -10.81 2.83 25.33
N TYR A 150 -10.61 2.12 24.21
CA TYR A 150 -10.33 0.69 24.15
C TYR A 150 -8.95 0.44 23.54
N TYR A 151 -8.18 -0.40 24.23
CA TYR A 151 -6.80 -0.73 23.90
C TYR A 151 -6.71 -2.16 23.35
N ASN A 152 -5.79 -2.35 22.40
CA ASN A 152 -5.49 -3.70 21.91
C ASN A 152 -4.87 -4.52 23.05
N THR A 153 -5.26 -5.79 23.17
CA THR A 153 -4.72 -6.70 24.19
C THR A 153 -4.73 -8.12 23.65
N THR A 154 -3.61 -8.83 23.78
CA THR A 154 -3.50 -10.22 23.33
C THR A 154 -4.29 -11.16 24.24
N GLU A 155 -4.57 -12.38 23.78
CA GLU A 155 -5.26 -13.37 24.61
C GLU A 155 -4.47 -13.71 25.88
N ARG A 156 -3.14 -13.73 25.79
CA ARG A 156 -2.25 -13.97 26.93
C ARG A 156 -2.36 -12.84 27.95
N MET A 157 -2.42 -11.59 27.49
CA MET A 157 -2.69 -10.43 28.35
C MET A 157 -4.04 -10.54 29.07
N LYS A 158 -5.10 -10.91 28.34
CA LYS A 158 -6.43 -11.09 28.92
C LYS A 158 -6.44 -12.19 30.00
N LYS A 159 -5.78 -13.32 29.76
CA LYS A 159 -5.62 -14.42 30.74
C LYS A 159 -4.87 -13.97 32.00
N ALA A 160 -3.88 -13.08 31.85
CA ALA A 160 -3.13 -12.49 32.96
C ALA A 160 -3.86 -11.30 33.65
N GLY A 161 -5.11 -11.02 33.29
CA GLY A 161 -5.90 -9.93 33.85
C GLY A 161 -5.52 -8.53 33.33
N LEU A 162 -4.69 -8.44 32.29
CA LEU A 162 -4.37 -7.21 31.56
C LEU A 162 -5.34 -7.04 30.38
N ASN A 163 -6.59 -6.70 30.70
CA ASN A 163 -7.60 -6.33 29.70
C ASN A 163 -7.58 -4.81 29.41
N SER A 164 -8.43 -4.35 28.49
CA SER A 164 -8.51 -2.92 28.14
C SER A 164 -8.81 -2.00 29.33
N ALA A 165 -9.60 -2.45 30.31
CA ALA A 165 -9.88 -1.67 31.52
C ALA A 165 -8.64 -1.55 32.42
N ALA A 166 -7.87 -2.63 32.56
CA ALA A 166 -6.59 -2.60 33.25
C ALA A 166 -5.59 -1.66 32.57
N MET A 167 -5.48 -1.70 31.23
CA MET A 167 -4.65 -0.76 30.46
C MET A 167 -5.05 0.69 30.70
N ARG A 168 -6.37 0.99 30.68
CA ARG A 168 -6.89 2.33 31.00
C ARG A 168 -6.48 2.79 32.39
N LYS A 169 -6.54 1.91 33.39
CA LYS A 169 -6.12 2.22 34.77
C LYS A 169 -4.63 2.52 34.85
N LEU A 170 -3.79 1.73 34.17
CA LEU A 170 -2.35 1.99 34.11
C LEU A 170 -2.05 3.34 33.47
N ILE A 171 -2.69 3.66 32.35
CA ILE A 171 -2.52 4.94 31.66
C ILE A 171 -3.01 6.09 32.51
N LYS A 172 -4.15 5.96 33.22
CA LYS A 172 -4.63 6.99 34.15
C LYS A 172 -3.62 7.24 35.28
N ASN A 173 -3.02 6.18 35.84
CA ASN A 173 -1.97 6.30 36.83
C ASN A 173 -0.73 7.02 36.26
N LEU A 174 -0.37 6.73 35.01
CA LEU A 174 0.74 7.39 34.32
C LEU A 174 0.44 8.88 34.07
N LEU A 175 -0.74 9.23 33.57
CA LEU A 175 -1.14 10.62 33.34
C LEU A 175 -1.15 11.44 34.63
N ALA A 176 -1.49 10.82 35.77
CA ALA A 176 -1.44 11.46 37.07
C ALA A 176 -0.01 11.81 37.53
N LEU A 177 1.02 11.13 37.02
CA LEU A 177 2.43 11.46 37.29
C LEU A 177 2.92 12.67 36.47
N ILE A 178 2.20 13.06 35.41
CA ILE A 178 2.54 14.18 34.54
C ILE A 178 1.93 15.44 35.14
N THR A 179 2.64 16.09 36.06
CA THR A 179 2.19 17.33 36.71
C THR A 179 2.62 18.58 35.95
N GLU A 180 3.75 18.53 35.27
CA GLU A 180 4.28 19.61 34.43
C GLU A 180 4.02 19.32 32.94
N PRO A 181 3.89 20.36 32.09
CA PRO A 181 3.83 20.18 30.65
C PRO A 181 5.07 19.42 30.15
N LEU A 182 4.83 18.42 29.30
CA LEU A 182 5.89 17.71 28.60
C LEU A 182 6.61 18.66 27.62
N PRO A 183 7.91 18.44 27.36
CA PRO A 183 8.63 19.19 26.35
C PRO A 183 7.92 19.11 25.00
N GLU A 184 7.67 20.26 24.37
CA GLU A 184 7.07 20.29 23.05
C GLU A 184 7.98 19.66 21.99
N THR A 185 7.36 19.13 20.95
CA THR A 185 8.04 18.64 19.74
C THR A 185 8.09 19.74 18.69
N LEU A 186 6.98 20.42 18.45
CA LEU A 186 6.88 21.45 17.42
C LEU A 186 7.26 22.84 17.96
N PRO A 187 7.97 23.67 17.16
CA PRO A 187 8.16 25.08 17.49
C PRO A 187 6.83 25.82 17.63
N GLU A 188 6.81 26.87 18.44
CA GLU A 188 5.60 27.65 18.72
C GLU A 188 4.98 28.25 17.44
N TRP A 189 5.81 28.84 16.57
CA TRP A 189 5.35 29.42 15.31
C TRP A 189 4.61 28.40 14.42
N LEU A 190 5.10 27.16 14.37
CA LEU A 190 4.51 26.10 13.55
C LEU A 190 3.19 25.61 14.15
N ARG A 191 3.15 25.51 15.48
CA ARG A 191 1.95 25.15 16.24
C ARG A 191 0.85 26.19 16.05
N GLU A 192 1.17 27.48 16.09
CA GLU A 192 0.22 28.58 15.88
C GLU A 192 -0.27 28.64 14.44
N GLN A 193 0.63 28.52 13.46
CA GLN A 193 0.31 28.54 12.04
C GLN A 193 -0.70 27.44 11.67
N GLU A 194 -0.47 26.21 12.15
CA GLU A 194 -1.32 25.06 11.86
C GLU A 194 -2.45 24.88 12.90
N ARG A 195 -2.61 25.83 13.85
CA ARG A 195 -3.63 25.84 14.91
C ARG A 195 -3.68 24.53 15.73
N LEU A 196 -2.51 24.02 16.04
CA LEU A 196 -2.34 22.75 16.74
C LEU A 196 -2.36 22.94 18.26
N MET A 197 -2.98 22.01 18.97
CA MET A 197 -2.99 22.03 20.43
C MET A 197 -1.63 21.60 21.02
N PRO A 198 -1.32 21.96 22.27
CA PRO A 198 -0.09 21.52 22.94
C PRO A 198 0.00 19.99 23.03
N LEU A 199 1.21 19.44 22.90
CA LEU A 199 1.47 17.99 22.93
C LEU A 199 0.92 17.31 24.19
N THR A 200 1.13 17.93 25.35
CA THR A 200 0.66 17.38 26.63
C THR A 200 -0.86 17.22 26.66
N ASP A 201 -1.58 18.19 26.09
CA ASP A 201 -3.05 18.17 26.05
C ASP A 201 -3.53 17.10 25.07
N ALA A 202 -2.89 16.99 23.90
CA ALA A 202 -3.21 15.94 22.93
C ALA A 202 -3.00 14.54 23.51
N LEU A 203 -1.90 14.30 24.25
CA LEU A 203 -1.62 13.03 24.91
C LEU A 203 -2.58 12.74 26.07
N ARG A 204 -3.08 13.76 26.78
CA ARG A 204 -4.12 13.54 27.80
C ARG A 204 -5.47 13.21 27.17
N ILE A 205 -5.86 13.96 26.15
CA ILE A 205 -7.17 13.83 25.49
C ILE A 205 -7.28 12.55 24.67
N ILE A 206 -6.21 12.10 23.99
CA ILE A 206 -6.24 10.83 23.24
C ILE A 206 -6.55 9.63 24.16
N HIS A 207 -6.14 9.70 25.43
CA HIS A 207 -6.40 8.65 26.42
C HIS A 207 -7.63 8.90 27.29
N ASN A 208 -8.14 10.11 27.37
CA ASN A 208 -9.32 10.45 28.15
C ASN A 208 -10.12 11.59 27.51
N PRO A 209 -10.77 11.36 26.34
CA PRO A 209 -11.50 12.39 25.65
C PRO A 209 -12.87 12.65 26.29
N MET A 210 -13.23 13.93 26.48
CA MET A 210 -14.57 14.29 26.97
C MET A 210 -15.57 14.40 25.83
N THR A 211 -15.14 14.90 24.67
CA THR A 211 -16.01 15.08 23.50
C THR A 211 -15.41 14.51 22.21
N PRO A 212 -16.23 14.15 21.21
CA PRO A 212 -15.75 13.75 19.89
C PRO A 212 -14.88 14.82 19.21
N LEU A 213 -15.15 16.10 19.47
CA LEU A 213 -14.41 17.22 18.86
C LEU A 213 -12.99 17.30 19.42
N GLU A 214 -12.84 17.26 20.75
CA GLU A 214 -11.53 17.24 21.40
C GLU A 214 -10.69 16.04 20.95
N LEU A 215 -11.32 14.86 20.87
CA LEU A 215 -10.65 13.65 20.37
C LEU A 215 -10.11 13.87 18.95
N ARG A 216 -10.89 14.46 18.05
CA ARG A 216 -10.45 14.75 16.68
C ARG A 216 -9.26 15.73 16.66
N LEU A 217 -9.28 16.76 17.50
CA LEU A 217 -8.18 17.73 17.59
C LEU A 217 -6.89 17.09 18.15
N ALA A 218 -7.01 16.24 19.17
CA ALA A 218 -5.88 15.49 19.72
C ALA A 218 -5.30 14.50 18.70
N GLN A 219 -6.18 13.78 17.98
CA GLN A 219 -5.76 12.92 16.88
C GLN A 219 -5.04 13.69 15.78
N LEU A 220 -5.57 14.86 15.38
CA LEU A 220 -4.93 15.71 14.39
C LEU A 220 -3.52 16.14 14.83
N ARG A 221 -3.35 16.60 16.07
CA ARG A 221 -2.05 17.00 16.63
C ARG A 221 -1.03 15.87 16.61
N LEU A 222 -1.42 14.67 17.04
CA LEU A 222 -0.53 13.50 17.13
C LEU A 222 -0.20 12.93 15.75
N LYS A 223 -1.18 12.87 14.85
CA LYS A 223 -0.95 12.49 13.45
C LYS A 223 -0.05 13.49 12.72
N PHE A 224 -0.27 14.78 12.94
CA PHE A 224 0.58 15.83 12.38
C PHE A 224 2.02 15.64 12.86
N ASP A 225 2.23 15.41 14.15
CA ASP A 225 3.58 15.18 14.71
C ASP A 225 4.31 14.03 13.99
N GLU A 226 3.64 12.88 13.93
CA GLU A 226 4.18 11.66 13.32
C GLU A 226 4.52 11.86 11.84
N LEU A 227 3.57 12.40 11.06
CA LEU A 227 3.74 12.62 9.62
C LEU A 227 4.76 13.74 9.34
N PHE A 228 4.75 14.82 10.12
CA PHE A 228 5.63 15.96 9.93
C PHE A 228 7.09 15.57 10.11
N TYR A 229 7.45 14.81 11.16
CA TYR A 229 8.84 14.39 11.34
C TYR A 229 9.30 13.38 10.30
N ILE A 230 8.42 12.51 9.81
CA ILE A 230 8.72 11.64 8.68
C ILE A 230 9.05 12.50 7.45
N GLN A 231 8.17 13.44 7.08
CA GLN A 231 8.38 14.31 5.93
C GLN A 231 9.60 15.23 6.08
N LEU A 232 9.85 15.75 7.29
CA LEU A 232 11.02 16.60 7.58
C LEU A 232 12.33 15.82 7.46
N ASN A 233 12.37 14.58 7.96
CA ASN A 233 13.55 13.73 7.81
C ASN A 233 13.80 13.37 6.35
N LEU A 234 12.74 13.04 5.59
CA LEU A 234 12.83 12.78 4.16
C LEU A 234 13.32 14.01 3.39
N ALA A 235 12.75 15.19 3.64
CA ALA A 235 13.18 16.43 3.00
C ALA A 235 14.66 16.75 3.31
N ARG A 236 15.10 16.56 4.56
CA ARG A 236 16.51 16.70 4.93
C ARG A 236 17.40 15.71 4.18
N PHE A 237 17.01 14.44 4.12
CA PHE A 237 17.77 13.41 3.42
C PHE A 237 17.93 13.74 1.92
N VAL A 238 16.86 14.19 1.27
CA VAL A 238 16.89 14.66 -0.13
C VAL A 238 17.84 15.85 -0.28
N SER A 239 17.77 16.83 0.61
CA SER A 239 18.68 18.00 0.59
C SER A 239 20.15 17.62 0.81
N GLU A 240 20.44 16.74 1.79
CA GLU A 240 21.78 16.23 2.06
C GLU A 240 22.32 15.48 0.84
N ARG A 241 21.50 14.62 0.22
CA ARG A 241 21.85 13.88 -0.99
C ARG A 241 22.15 14.80 -2.16
N GLN A 242 21.30 15.77 -2.45
CA GLN A 242 21.52 16.75 -3.52
C GLN A 242 22.82 17.52 -3.31
N SER A 243 23.15 17.86 -2.06
CA SER A 243 24.43 18.53 -1.75
C SER A 243 25.65 17.60 -1.91
N ARG A 244 25.49 16.31 -1.62
CA ARG A 244 26.57 15.32 -1.61
C ARG A 244 26.85 14.72 -2.99
N PHE A 245 25.82 14.46 -3.78
CA PHE A 245 25.92 13.76 -5.06
C PHE A 245 25.59 14.72 -6.20
N LYS A 246 26.66 15.26 -6.81
CA LYS A 246 26.55 15.99 -8.07
C LYS A 246 26.18 15.03 -9.19
N GLY A 247 25.28 15.48 -10.06
CA GLY A 247 24.94 14.80 -11.30
C GLY A 247 25.71 15.37 -12.47
N TYR A 248 25.73 14.65 -13.58
CA TYR A 248 26.16 15.22 -14.85
C TYR A 248 25.18 16.35 -15.28
N VAL A 249 25.65 17.32 -16.04
CA VAL A 249 24.79 18.43 -16.50
C VAL A 249 24.41 18.19 -17.96
N PHE A 250 23.15 17.84 -18.21
CA PHE A 250 22.62 17.66 -19.55
C PHE A 250 21.91 18.94 -20.01
N SER A 251 22.71 19.90 -20.47
CA SER A 251 22.20 21.23 -20.89
C SER A 251 21.67 21.24 -22.33
N ARG A 252 22.09 20.29 -23.17
CA ARG A 252 21.80 20.30 -24.62
C ARG A 252 20.69 19.33 -24.98
N ILE A 253 19.76 19.78 -25.81
CA ILE A 253 18.88 18.92 -26.60
C ILE A 253 19.42 18.97 -28.03
N GLY A 254 19.98 17.87 -28.51
CA GLY A 254 20.73 17.82 -29.75
C GLY A 254 19.91 17.30 -30.94
N GLU A 255 20.62 16.92 -31.99
CA GLU A 255 20.00 16.42 -33.22
C GLU A 255 19.27 15.10 -32.98
N LYS A 256 19.78 14.21 -32.12
CA LYS A 256 19.22 12.86 -31.96
C LYS A 256 17.81 12.93 -31.37
N PHE A 257 17.62 13.70 -30.30
CA PHE A 257 16.31 13.92 -29.71
C PHE A 257 15.36 14.62 -30.69
N ASN A 258 15.78 15.74 -31.28
CA ASN A 258 14.92 16.55 -32.12
C ASN A 258 14.48 15.83 -33.41
N ARG A 259 15.38 15.02 -33.99
CA ARG A 259 15.09 14.20 -35.16
C ARG A 259 14.18 13.03 -34.83
N PHE A 260 14.37 12.40 -33.68
CA PHE A 260 13.45 11.37 -33.20
C PHE A 260 12.03 11.92 -33.01
N TYR A 261 11.90 13.04 -32.30
CA TYR A 261 10.61 13.66 -32.01
C TYR A 261 9.85 14.07 -33.27
N ARG A 262 10.55 14.64 -34.27
CA ARG A 262 9.94 15.16 -35.50
C ARG A 262 9.65 14.08 -36.54
N ASP A 263 10.60 13.17 -36.77
CA ASP A 263 10.60 12.32 -37.96
C ASP A 263 10.29 10.85 -37.68
N LYS A 264 10.40 10.41 -36.42
CA LYS A 264 10.30 8.98 -36.04
C LYS A 264 9.15 8.66 -35.11
N LEU A 265 8.66 9.65 -34.36
CA LEU A 265 7.58 9.43 -33.41
C LEU A 265 6.25 9.19 -34.17
N PRO A 266 5.61 8.02 -34.02
CA PRO A 266 4.44 7.66 -34.84
C PRO A 266 3.11 8.21 -34.30
N PHE A 267 3.13 8.92 -33.18
CA PHE A 267 1.94 9.48 -32.51
C PHE A 267 2.30 10.79 -31.82
N GLU A 268 1.30 11.62 -31.52
CA GLU A 268 1.52 12.79 -30.68
C GLU A 268 1.64 12.40 -29.21
N LEU A 269 2.59 13.03 -28.51
CA LEU A 269 2.71 12.88 -27.07
C LEU A 269 1.54 13.56 -26.37
N THR A 270 1.06 12.93 -25.30
CA THR A 270 0.08 13.55 -24.41
C THR A 270 0.70 14.71 -23.63
N ASP A 271 -0.11 15.59 -23.04
CA ASP A 271 0.40 16.73 -22.29
C ASP A 271 1.04 16.29 -20.97
N ALA A 272 0.55 15.22 -20.37
CA ALA A 272 1.21 14.55 -19.25
C ALA A 272 2.62 14.04 -19.63
N GLN A 273 2.78 13.38 -20.78
CA GLN A 273 4.10 12.93 -21.25
C GLN A 273 5.06 14.09 -21.50
N LYS A 274 4.58 15.18 -22.13
CA LYS A 274 5.37 16.39 -22.36
C LYS A 274 5.78 17.06 -21.04
N ARG A 275 4.87 17.14 -20.07
CA ARG A 275 5.13 17.68 -18.71
C ARG A 275 6.25 16.89 -18.03
N VAL A 276 6.15 15.56 -18.00
CA VAL A 276 7.16 14.69 -17.38
C VAL A 276 8.53 14.82 -18.06
N ILE A 277 8.59 14.88 -19.40
CA ILE A 277 9.86 15.07 -20.12
C ILE A 277 10.50 16.42 -19.75
N ARG A 278 9.71 17.49 -19.59
CA ARG A 278 10.22 18.81 -19.15
C ARG A 278 10.73 18.76 -17.71
N GLU A 279 10.02 18.11 -16.80
CA GLU A 279 10.46 17.92 -15.40
C GLU A 279 11.83 17.23 -15.36
N ILE A 280 11.95 16.08 -16.05
CA ILE A 280 13.20 15.32 -16.16
C ILE A 280 14.32 16.17 -16.74
N ARG A 281 14.07 16.87 -17.87
CA ARG A 281 15.06 17.73 -18.52
C ARG A 281 15.58 18.82 -17.57
N ASN A 282 14.69 19.50 -16.86
CA ASN A 282 15.07 20.57 -15.94
C ASN A 282 15.95 20.04 -14.81
N GLU A 283 15.64 18.85 -14.30
CA GLU A 283 16.40 18.20 -13.24
C GLU A 283 17.78 17.73 -13.71
N MET A 284 17.87 17.09 -14.89
CA MET A 284 19.15 16.70 -15.50
C MET A 284 20.02 17.92 -15.88
N GLY A 285 19.42 19.09 -16.07
CA GLY A 285 20.13 20.35 -16.30
C GLY A 285 20.60 21.07 -15.03
N SER A 286 20.13 20.66 -13.85
CA SER A 286 20.38 21.37 -12.59
C SER A 286 21.78 21.19 -12.00
N GLY A 287 22.49 20.13 -12.41
CA GLY A 287 23.76 19.71 -11.81
C GLY A 287 23.62 18.82 -10.57
N ASN A 288 22.39 18.56 -10.12
CA ASN A 288 22.10 17.55 -9.10
C ASN A 288 21.83 16.19 -9.75
N GLN A 289 22.14 15.11 -9.05
CA GLN A 289 21.77 13.77 -9.55
C GLN A 289 20.26 13.57 -9.48
N MET A 290 19.60 13.54 -10.64
CA MET A 290 18.22 13.08 -10.76
C MET A 290 18.04 11.65 -10.22
N ASN A 291 17.04 11.48 -9.37
CA ASN A 291 16.56 10.18 -8.89
C ASN A 291 15.04 10.20 -8.83
N ARG A 292 14.39 9.67 -9.87
CA ARG A 292 12.96 9.91 -10.11
C ARG A 292 12.18 8.63 -10.33
N LEU A 293 11.01 8.53 -9.74
CA LEU A 293 10.00 7.50 -10.01
C LEU A 293 8.99 8.03 -11.03
N LEU A 294 8.95 7.40 -12.19
CA LEU A 294 7.94 7.59 -13.21
C LEU A 294 6.80 6.60 -13.02
N GLN A 295 5.65 7.15 -12.63
CA GLN A 295 4.40 6.42 -12.47
C GLN A 295 3.47 6.69 -13.63
N GLY A 296 2.65 5.70 -13.95
CA GLY A 296 1.56 5.84 -14.89
C GLY A 296 0.95 4.48 -15.14
N ASP A 297 -0.26 4.46 -15.66
CA ASP A 297 -0.97 3.21 -15.91
C ASP A 297 -0.26 2.33 -16.95
N VAL A 298 -0.59 1.04 -17.00
CA VAL A 298 -0.10 0.12 -18.03
C VAL A 298 -0.46 0.66 -19.40
N GLY A 299 0.53 0.90 -20.25
CA GLY A 299 0.31 1.47 -21.59
C GLY A 299 0.26 2.99 -21.66
N SER A 300 0.51 3.73 -20.57
CA SER A 300 0.58 5.21 -20.58
C SER A 300 1.79 5.81 -21.34
N GLY A 301 2.64 4.96 -21.92
CA GLY A 301 3.82 5.41 -22.69
C GLY A 301 5.09 5.68 -21.87
N LYS A 302 5.20 5.14 -20.64
CA LYS A 302 6.40 5.25 -19.79
C LYS A 302 7.72 4.95 -20.53
N THR A 303 7.75 3.86 -21.31
CA THR A 303 8.93 3.47 -22.10
C THR A 303 9.31 4.51 -23.16
N MET A 304 8.33 5.24 -23.72
CA MET A 304 8.61 6.31 -24.68
C MET A 304 9.25 7.52 -24.00
N VAL A 305 8.74 7.91 -22.83
CA VAL A 305 9.36 8.96 -22.00
C VAL A 305 10.81 8.58 -21.66
N ALA A 306 11.04 7.35 -21.19
CA ALA A 306 12.38 6.84 -20.89
C ALA A 306 13.31 6.87 -22.12
N LEU A 307 12.84 6.44 -23.29
CA LEU A 307 13.62 6.49 -24.54
C LEU A 307 14.01 7.92 -24.91
N MET A 308 13.08 8.86 -24.86
CA MET A 308 13.35 10.27 -25.14
C MET A 308 14.36 10.86 -24.15
N THR A 309 14.29 10.50 -22.86
CA THR A 309 15.30 10.90 -21.86
C THR A 309 16.67 10.29 -22.16
N MET A 310 16.75 9.02 -22.60
CA MET A 310 18.02 8.42 -23.03
C MET A 310 18.65 9.20 -24.18
N LEU A 311 17.85 9.71 -25.12
CA LEU A 311 18.35 10.54 -26.24
C LEU A 311 18.96 11.87 -25.75
N ILE A 312 18.42 12.47 -24.68
CA ILE A 312 19.01 13.67 -24.07
C ILE A 312 20.42 13.34 -23.54
N ALA A 313 20.61 12.21 -22.87
CA ALA A 313 21.93 11.78 -22.39
C ALA A 313 22.93 11.61 -23.55
N ILE A 314 22.49 10.99 -24.64
CA ILE A 314 23.32 10.74 -25.84
C ILE A 314 23.70 12.06 -26.53
N ASP A 315 22.78 13.01 -26.63
CA ASP A 315 23.06 14.35 -27.18
C ASP A 315 24.09 15.14 -26.34
N ASN A 316 24.30 14.76 -25.08
CA ASN A 316 25.33 15.32 -24.20
C ASN A 316 26.61 14.45 -24.15
N GLY A 317 26.73 13.43 -24.99
CA GLY A 317 27.94 12.60 -25.10
C GLY A 317 28.05 11.49 -24.05
N TYR A 318 26.94 11.09 -23.43
CA TYR A 318 26.88 10.02 -22.45
C TYR A 318 26.15 8.78 -22.99
N GLN A 319 26.49 7.63 -22.44
CA GLN A 319 25.80 6.37 -22.66
C GLN A 319 24.61 6.25 -21.71
N ALA A 320 23.60 5.49 -22.14
CA ALA A 320 22.42 5.17 -21.35
C ALA A 320 22.23 3.66 -21.19
N CYS A 321 21.59 3.26 -20.11
CA CYS A 321 21.26 1.87 -19.82
C CYS A 321 19.79 1.73 -19.44
N ILE A 322 19.12 0.68 -19.90
CA ILE A 322 17.82 0.23 -19.39
C ILE A 322 17.94 -1.19 -18.84
N MET A 323 17.59 -1.35 -17.56
CA MET A 323 17.57 -2.61 -16.84
C MET A 323 16.12 -3.09 -16.70
N ALA A 324 15.86 -4.33 -17.14
CA ALA A 324 14.55 -4.97 -17.04
C ALA A 324 14.62 -6.29 -16.23
N PRO A 325 13.52 -6.71 -15.57
CA PRO A 325 13.49 -7.84 -14.63
C PRO A 325 13.73 -9.21 -15.27
N THR A 326 13.45 -9.36 -16.56
CA THR A 326 13.49 -10.65 -17.25
C THR A 326 14.12 -10.49 -18.63
N GLU A 327 14.72 -11.58 -19.13
CA GLU A 327 15.33 -11.59 -20.46
C GLU A 327 14.31 -11.26 -21.56
N ILE A 328 13.08 -11.75 -21.43
CA ILE A 328 11.96 -11.47 -22.36
C ILE A 328 11.68 -9.97 -22.45
N LEU A 329 11.59 -9.28 -21.31
CA LEU A 329 11.31 -7.86 -21.30
C LEU A 329 12.50 -7.05 -21.84
N SER A 330 13.73 -7.46 -21.55
CA SER A 330 14.93 -6.88 -22.14
C SER A 330 14.95 -7.05 -23.66
N GLU A 331 14.64 -8.23 -24.19
CA GLU A 331 14.55 -8.47 -25.64
C GLU A 331 13.46 -7.62 -26.30
N GLN A 332 12.31 -7.46 -25.63
CA GLN A 332 11.23 -6.61 -26.12
C GLN A 332 11.66 -5.14 -26.18
N HIS A 333 12.28 -4.62 -25.11
CA HIS A 333 12.82 -3.26 -25.09
C HIS A 333 13.87 -3.08 -26.17
N TYR A 334 14.79 -4.02 -26.31
CA TYR A 334 15.82 -3.99 -27.37
C TYR A 334 15.21 -3.93 -28.77
N ALA A 335 14.26 -4.82 -29.08
CA ALA A 335 13.62 -4.86 -30.39
C ALA A 335 12.84 -3.58 -30.70
N ASN A 336 12.10 -3.04 -29.72
CA ASN A 336 11.31 -1.83 -29.89
C ASN A 336 12.20 -0.59 -30.03
N ILE A 337 13.17 -0.41 -29.13
CA ILE A 337 14.11 0.73 -29.17
C ILE A 337 14.89 0.72 -30.49
N ASN A 338 15.42 -0.44 -30.92
CA ASN A 338 16.17 -0.54 -32.17
C ASN A 338 15.29 -0.20 -33.39
N ARG A 339 14.00 -0.59 -33.38
CA ARG A 339 13.03 -0.20 -34.43
C ARG A 339 12.84 1.32 -34.48
N TYR A 340 12.63 1.95 -33.33
CA TYR A 340 12.41 3.39 -33.21
C TYR A 340 13.65 4.23 -33.60
N LEU A 341 14.84 3.76 -33.25
CA LEU A 341 16.09 4.49 -33.49
C LEU A 341 16.74 4.22 -34.86
N LYS A 342 16.11 3.40 -35.71
CA LYS A 342 16.64 3.03 -37.02
C LYS A 342 16.91 4.27 -37.88
N GLY A 343 18.17 4.43 -38.29
CA GLY A 343 18.63 5.54 -39.15
C GLY A 343 19.06 6.81 -38.40
N LEU A 344 19.10 6.80 -37.06
CA LEU A 344 19.62 7.91 -36.25
C LEU A 344 21.12 7.80 -35.94
N GLY A 345 21.79 6.72 -36.38
CA GLY A 345 23.20 6.49 -36.07
C GLY A 345 23.46 6.23 -34.58
N ILE A 346 22.48 5.66 -33.88
CA ILE A 346 22.58 5.28 -32.46
C ILE A 346 22.71 3.76 -32.40
N LYS A 347 23.76 3.28 -31.74
CA LYS A 347 24.01 1.85 -31.57
C LYS A 347 23.40 1.36 -30.26
N VAL A 348 22.53 0.36 -30.37
CA VAL A 348 21.84 -0.28 -29.26
C VAL A 348 22.30 -1.73 -29.19
N GLU A 349 22.63 -2.24 -28.01
CA GLU A 349 23.01 -3.64 -27.78
C GLU A 349 22.22 -4.26 -26.62
N LEU A 350 22.10 -5.59 -26.63
CA LEU A 350 21.43 -6.37 -25.60
C LEU A 350 22.46 -7.19 -24.81
N LEU A 351 22.40 -7.14 -23.48
CA LEU A 351 23.19 -7.96 -22.58
C LEU A 351 22.30 -8.71 -21.58
N THR A 352 22.29 -10.03 -21.67
CA THR A 352 21.55 -10.92 -20.76
C THR A 352 22.49 -11.98 -20.18
N GLY A 353 22.02 -12.75 -19.19
CA GLY A 353 22.80 -13.86 -18.61
C GLY A 353 23.03 -15.01 -19.61
N SER A 354 22.14 -15.13 -20.59
CA SER A 354 22.23 -16.08 -21.71
C SER A 354 23.29 -15.70 -22.78
N ILE A 355 23.71 -14.43 -22.88
CA ILE A 355 24.70 -14.00 -23.88
C ILE A 355 26.13 -14.28 -23.41
N ARG A 356 26.83 -15.19 -24.11
CA ARG A 356 28.18 -15.69 -23.78
C ARG A 356 29.16 -15.61 -24.96
N GLY A 357 30.44 -15.82 -24.66
CA GLY A 357 31.52 -15.94 -25.65
C GLY A 357 31.82 -14.64 -26.41
N LYS A 358 32.25 -14.76 -27.68
CA LYS A 358 32.70 -13.63 -28.53
C LYS A 358 31.71 -12.48 -28.63
N ARG A 359 30.39 -12.75 -28.56
CA ARG A 359 29.36 -11.70 -28.59
C ARG A 359 29.41 -10.84 -27.34
N ARG A 360 29.56 -11.47 -26.16
CA ARG A 360 29.69 -10.76 -24.88
C ARG A 360 30.95 -9.90 -24.89
N GLU A 361 32.10 -10.46 -25.29
CA GLU A 361 33.37 -9.73 -25.39
C GLU A 361 33.26 -8.49 -26.28
N ARG A 362 32.60 -8.60 -27.44
CA ARG A 362 32.36 -7.46 -28.35
C ARG A 362 31.51 -6.38 -27.68
N ILE A 363 30.48 -6.76 -26.93
CA ILE A 363 29.61 -5.81 -26.23
C ILE A 363 30.40 -5.09 -25.14
N LEU A 364 31.10 -5.83 -24.27
CA LEU A 364 31.91 -5.25 -23.20
C LEU A 364 32.96 -4.28 -23.74
N LYS A 365 33.66 -4.69 -24.80
CA LYS A 365 34.63 -3.81 -25.47
C LYS A 365 33.98 -2.55 -26.04
N GLY A 366 32.81 -2.70 -26.68
CA GLY A 366 32.07 -1.58 -27.24
C GLY A 366 31.52 -0.60 -26.20
N LEU A 367 31.25 -1.06 -24.96
CA LEU A 367 30.84 -0.21 -23.85
C LEU A 367 32.00 0.65 -23.35
N ILE A 368 33.19 0.05 -23.18
CA ILE A 368 34.42 0.73 -22.75
C ILE A 368 34.91 1.73 -23.82
N GLU A 369 34.84 1.35 -25.10
CA GLU A 369 35.20 2.22 -26.23
C GLU A 369 34.17 3.34 -26.47
N GLY A 370 32.99 3.27 -25.85
CA GLY A 370 31.90 4.24 -26.04
C GLY A 370 31.18 4.13 -27.39
N SER A 371 31.43 3.07 -28.17
CA SER A 371 30.78 2.85 -29.48
C SER A 371 29.33 2.39 -29.37
N ILE A 372 28.92 1.85 -28.21
CA ILE A 372 27.54 1.50 -27.88
C ILE A 372 26.90 2.68 -27.12
N ASN A 373 25.80 3.22 -27.61
CA ASN A 373 25.13 4.37 -26.99
C ASN A 373 24.09 3.96 -25.95
N ILE A 374 23.34 2.89 -26.22
CA ILE A 374 22.30 2.36 -25.33
C ILE A 374 22.55 0.88 -25.07
N LEU A 375 22.61 0.51 -23.80
CA LEU A 375 22.59 -0.89 -23.37
C LEU A 375 21.20 -1.25 -22.85
N VAL A 376 20.62 -2.31 -23.40
CA VAL A 376 19.44 -2.97 -22.83
C VAL A 376 19.92 -4.22 -22.09
N SER A 377 19.58 -4.36 -20.81
CA SER A 377 20.12 -5.45 -19.99
C SER A 377 19.14 -5.99 -18.95
N THR A 378 19.45 -7.18 -18.42
CA THR A 378 18.94 -7.65 -17.13
C THR A 378 19.92 -7.30 -16.01
N HIS A 379 19.81 -7.97 -14.85
CA HIS A 379 20.79 -7.89 -13.75
C HIS A 379 22.25 -8.17 -14.16
N ALA A 380 22.49 -8.71 -15.36
CA ALA A 380 23.82 -8.89 -15.95
C ALA A 380 24.66 -7.59 -15.99
N VAL A 381 24.03 -6.41 -16.09
CA VAL A 381 24.74 -5.11 -16.07
C VAL A 381 25.44 -4.84 -14.72
N LEU A 382 25.01 -5.52 -13.66
CA LEU A 382 25.55 -5.35 -12.31
C LEU A 382 26.81 -6.19 -12.05
N GLU A 383 27.21 -7.04 -13.00
CA GLU A 383 28.46 -7.81 -12.90
C GLU A 383 29.67 -6.87 -12.98
N ASP A 384 30.74 -7.17 -12.24
CA ASP A 384 31.90 -6.29 -12.10
C ASP A 384 32.60 -6.01 -13.44
N ASN A 385 32.63 -6.99 -14.34
CA ASN A 385 33.23 -6.91 -15.68
C ASN A 385 32.49 -6.01 -16.68
N VAL A 386 31.29 -5.50 -16.36
CA VAL A 386 30.55 -4.58 -17.21
C VAL A 386 30.94 -3.15 -16.88
N GLU A 387 31.75 -2.54 -17.74
CA GLU A 387 32.24 -1.17 -17.57
C GLU A 387 31.80 -0.29 -18.75
N PHE A 388 31.45 0.95 -18.44
CA PHE A 388 31.03 1.95 -19.43
C PHE A 388 32.14 2.98 -19.60
N SER A 389 32.25 3.53 -20.81
CA SER A 389 33.09 4.70 -21.05
C SER A 389 32.57 5.91 -20.28
N ARG A 390 31.26 6.21 -20.42
CA ARG A 390 30.60 7.39 -19.83
C ARG A 390 29.11 7.12 -19.56
N LEU A 391 28.78 6.36 -18.53
CA LEU A 391 27.38 6.12 -18.18
C LEU A 391 26.77 7.36 -17.51
N GLY A 392 25.80 8.00 -18.18
CA GLY A 392 25.18 9.22 -17.68
C GLY A 392 23.72 9.07 -17.23
N PHE A 393 23.03 8.04 -17.72
CA PHE A 393 21.60 7.86 -17.43
C PHE A 393 21.22 6.37 -17.37
N VAL A 394 20.42 6.01 -16.37
CA VAL A 394 19.95 4.65 -16.14
C VAL A 394 18.44 4.63 -15.95
N VAL A 395 17.79 3.70 -16.64
CA VAL A 395 16.37 3.39 -16.51
C VAL A 395 16.23 2.03 -15.83
N ILE A 396 15.40 1.94 -14.79
CA ILE A 396 15.05 0.68 -14.12
C ILE A 396 13.56 0.44 -14.32
N ASP A 397 13.20 -0.63 -15.04
CA ASP A 397 11.80 -1.01 -15.27
C ASP A 397 11.33 -2.04 -14.23
N GLU A 398 10.09 -1.92 -13.77
CA GLU A 398 9.46 -2.77 -12.74
C GLU A 398 10.27 -2.89 -11.43
N GLN A 399 10.37 -1.76 -10.72
CA GLN A 399 11.17 -1.60 -9.48
C GLN A 399 10.95 -2.69 -8.41
N HIS A 400 9.75 -3.25 -8.27
CA HIS A 400 9.41 -4.14 -7.16
C HIS A 400 10.25 -5.43 -7.09
N ARG A 401 11.03 -5.75 -8.13
CA ARG A 401 11.98 -6.88 -8.13
C ARG A 401 13.43 -6.49 -7.86
N PHE A 402 13.73 -5.19 -7.76
CA PHE A 402 15.09 -4.67 -7.72
C PHE A 402 15.33 -3.81 -6.47
N GLY A 403 16.12 -4.34 -5.54
CA GLY A 403 16.40 -3.71 -4.26
C GLY A 403 17.40 -2.54 -4.35
N VAL A 404 17.52 -1.80 -3.26
CA VAL A 404 18.37 -0.60 -3.15
C VAL A 404 19.85 -0.89 -3.43
N ALA A 405 20.36 -2.05 -2.99
CA ALA A 405 21.73 -2.49 -3.22
C ALA A 405 22.13 -2.58 -4.70
N GLN A 406 21.18 -2.85 -5.60
CA GLN A 406 21.46 -2.93 -7.03
C GLN A 406 21.61 -1.54 -7.67
N ARG A 407 20.90 -0.52 -7.14
CA ARG A 407 21.07 0.88 -7.56
C ARG A 407 22.47 1.39 -7.19
N ALA A 408 22.92 1.09 -5.97
CA ALA A 408 24.27 1.46 -5.52
C ALA A 408 25.37 0.86 -6.40
N ARG A 409 25.20 -0.38 -6.88
CA ARG A 409 26.15 -1.00 -7.82
C ARG A 409 26.22 -0.29 -9.17
N LEU A 410 25.09 0.24 -9.66
CA LEU A 410 25.07 1.05 -10.89
C LEU A 410 25.78 2.39 -10.73
N TRP A 411 25.78 2.97 -9.52
CA TRP A 411 26.54 4.19 -9.25
C TRP A 411 28.04 3.94 -9.35
N GLY A 412 28.52 2.77 -8.91
CA GLY A 412 29.92 2.37 -9.03
C GLY A 412 30.39 2.11 -10.47
N LYS A 413 29.49 2.13 -11.47
CA LYS A 413 29.84 1.97 -12.90
C LYS A 413 30.19 3.28 -13.60
N SER A 414 30.26 4.39 -12.87
CA SER A 414 30.51 5.73 -13.39
C SER A 414 31.29 6.56 -12.38
N ASP A 415 32.13 7.49 -12.85
CA ASP A 415 32.93 8.38 -11.99
C ASP A 415 32.06 9.29 -11.11
N MET A 416 30.92 9.74 -11.66
CA MET A 416 29.85 10.41 -10.91
C MET A 416 28.56 9.60 -11.00
N PRO A 417 27.69 9.65 -9.97
CA PRO A 417 26.42 8.94 -10.01
C PRO A 417 25.59 9.32 -11.25
N PRO A 418 25.19 8.35 -12.09
CA PRO A 418 24.35 8.64 -13.24
C PRO A 418 22.96 9.09 -12.78
N HIS A 419 22.26 9.81 -13.64
CA HIS A 419 20.84 10.09 -13.44
C HIS A 419 20.03 8.81 -13.48
N VAL A 420 19.08 8.64 -12.55
CA VAL A 420 18.27 7.43 -12.43
C VAL A 420 16.79 7.74 -12.63
N LEU A 421 16.17 7.02 -13.56
CA LEU A 421 14.72 6.98 -13.76
C LEU A 421 14.21 5.58 -13.46
N VAL A 422 13.33 5.47 -12.49
CA VAL A 422 12.68 4.22 -12.13
C VAL A 422 11.26 4.24 -12.68
N MET A 423 10.81 3.16 -13.31
CA MET A 423 9.45 3.03 -13.84
C MET A 423 8.68 1.96 -13.08
N THR A 424 7.40 2.23 -12.83
CA THR A 424 6.49 1.22 -12.28
C THR A 424 5.20 1.21 -13.07
N ALA A 425 4.69 0.01 -13.34
CA ALA A 425 3.40 -0.19 -13.98
C ALA A 425 2.25 -0.18 -12.99
N THR A 426 2.51 -0.42 -11.70
CA THR A 426 1.49 -0.32 -10.66
C THR A 426 1.36 1.13 -10.21
N PRO A 427 0.18 1.75 -10.40
CA PRO A 427 -0.07 3.05 -9.79
C PRO A 427 -0.02 2.86 -8.28
N ILE A 428 0.83 3.65 -7.62
CA ILE A 428 0.91 3.70 -6.17
C ILE A 428 0.29 5.04 -5.80
N PRO A 429 -0.62 5.11 -4.81
CA PRO A 429 -1.17 6.38 -4.38
C PRO A 429 -0.02 7.35 -4.11
N ARG A 430 -0.12 8.58 -4.63
CA ARG A 430 0.97 9.55 -4.59
C ARG A 430 1.51 9.71 -3.16
N THR A 431 0.62 9.79 -2.18
CA THR A 431 0.95 9.89 -0.75
C THR A 431 1.80 8.72 -0.24
N LEU A 432 1.47 7.50 -0.68
CA LEU A 432 2.21 6.29 -0.33
C LEU A 432 3.56 6.25 -1.06
N ALA A 433 3.61 6.57 -2.36
CA ALA A 433 4.84 6.60 -3.13
C ALA A 433 5.87 7.58 -2.54
N LEU A 434 5.40 8.76 -2.14
CA LEU A 434 6.22 9.81 -1.54
C LEU A 434 6.75 9.46 -0.16
N THR A 435 6.05 8.61 0.58
CA THR A 435 6.46 8.18 1.91
C THR A 435 7.38 6.94 1.82
N LEU A 436 7.02 5.96 0.98
CA LEU A 436 7.77 4.71 0.82
C LEU A 436 9.07 4.88 0.06
N TYR A 437 9.06 5.70 -0.99
CA TYR A 437 10.21 5.95 -1.83
C TYR A 437 10.67 7.40 -1.66
N GLY A 438 10.73 7.88 -0.42
CA GLY A 438 11.01 9.28 -0.10
C GLY A 438 12.37 9.81 -0.57
N ASP A 439 13.23 8.96 -1.14
CA ASP A 439 14.45 9.33 -1.88
C ASP A 439 14.22 9.65 -3.38
N LEU A 440 13.03 9.35 -3.90
CA LEU A 440 12.63 9.53 -5.30
C LEU A 440 11.67 10.72 -5.42
N ASP A 441 11.98 11.62 -6.36
CA ASP A 441 10.97 12.54 -6.87
C ASP A 441 9.97 11.77 -7.73
N VAL A 442 8.68 12.11 -7.65
CA VAL A 442 7.62 11.36 -8.35
C VAL A 442 7.05 12.18 -9.50
N SER A 443 7.06 11.62 -10.69
CA SER A 443 6.34 12.11 -11.87
C SER A 443 5.20 11.16 -12.21
N VAL A 444 4.04 11.72 -12.54
CA VAL A 444 2.84 10.95 -12.88
C VAL A 444 2.42 11.23 -14.32
N ILE A 445 2.20 10.16 -15.09
CA ILE A 445 1.47 10.17 -16.36
C ILE A 445 0.04 9.73 -16.07
N ASP A 446 -0.85 10.71 -15.96
CA ASP A 446 -2.28 10.64 -15.67
C ASP A 446 -3.16 10.59 -16.94
N GLU A 447 -2.56 10.64 -18.12
CA GLU A 447 -3.25 10.59 -19.41
C GLU A 447 -2.92 9.30 -20.16
N LEU A 448 -3.94 8.72 -20.82
CA LEU A 448 -3.75 7.62 -21.76
C LEU A 448 -3.46 8.15 -23.18
N PRO A 449 -2.63 7.46 -23.98
CA PRO A 449 -2.37 7.87 -25.36
C PRO A 449 -3.66 7.94 -26.21
N PRO A 450 -3.74 8.88 -27.17
CA PRO A 450 -4.90 9.01 -28.04
C PRO A 450 -5.15 7.74 -28.87
N GLY A 451 -6.42 7.37 -29.02
CA GLY A 451 -6.85 6.18 -29.79
C GLY A 451 -7.04 4.91 -28.96
N ARG A 452 -6.66 4.89 -27.68
CA ARG A 452 -6.93 3.76 -26.79
C ARG A 452 -8.37 3.80 -26.26
N LYS A 453 -9.08 2.68 -26.39
CA LYS A 453 -10.42 2.51 -25.82
C LYS A 453 -10.35 1.92 -24.40
N PRO A 454 -11.18 2.39 -23.46
CA PRO A 454 -11.24 1.81 -22.12
C PRO A 454 -11.70 0.35 -22.20
N ILE A 455 -11.14 -0.49 -21.32
CA ILE A 455 -11.45 -1.92 -21.29
C ILE A 455 -12.80 -2.10 -20.62
N GLN A 456 -13.76 -2.73 -21.31
CA GLN A 456 -15.04 -3.07 -20.71
C GLN A 456 -14.84 -4.21 -19.72
N THR A 457 -15.04 -3.92 -18.44
CA THR A 457 -14.85 -4.90 -17.36
C THR A 457 -16.21 -5.35 -16.86
N GLU A 458 -16.49 -6.65 -16.95
CA GLU A 458 -17.77 -7.25 -16.58
C GLU A 458 -17.57 -8.35 -15.53
N HIS A 459 -18.53 -8.46 -14.61
CA HIS A 459 -18.53 -9.47 -13.56
C HIS A 459 -19.56 -10.55 -13.86
N TYR A 460 -19.12 -11.81 -13.78
CA TYR A 460 -19.93 -13.00 -13.98
C TYR A 460 -19.82 -13.93 -12.77
N TYR A 461 -20.91 -14.64 -12.49
CA TYR A 461 -20.88 -15.77 -11.55
C TYR A 461 -20.50 -17.06 -12.28
N ASP A 462 -19.86 -17.98 -11.57
CA ASP A 462 -19.48 -19.33 -12.04
C ASP A 462 -20.64 -20.11 -12.71
N GLY A 463 -21.87 -19.94 -12.23
CA GLY A 463 -23.07 -20.51 -12.86
C GLY A 463 -23.36 -20.02 -14.29
N ASN A 464 -22.73 -18.92 -14.74
CA ASN A 464 -22.97 -18.27 -16.03
C ASN A 464 -21.80 -18.38 -17.02
N HIS A 465 -20.98 -19.43 -16.94
CA HIS A 465 -19.87 -19.66 -17.89
C HIS A 465 -20.31 -19.66 -19.36
N THR A 466 -21.56 -20.01 -19.67
CA THR A 466 -22.09 -19.96 -21.04
C THR A 466 -21.97 -18.58 -21.68
N SER A 467 -22.24 -17.52 -20.92
CA SER A 467 -22.14 -16.13 -21.41
C SER A 467 -20.68 -15.71 -21.65
N VAL A 468 -19.79 -16.10 -20.75
CA VAL A 468 -18.34 -15.88 -20.87
C VAL A 468 -17.81 -16.54 -22.14
N TYR A 469 -18.16 -17.80 -22.38
CA TYR A 469 -17.74 -18.55 -23.57
C TYR A 469 -18.36 -18.03 -24.86
N ALA A 470 -19.61 -17.54 -24.84
CA ALA A 470 -20.23 -16.92 -26.01
C ALA A 470 -19.50 -15.63 -26.42
N LEU A 471 -19.07 -14.82 -25.44
CA LEU A 471 -18.28 -13.63 -25.69
C LEU A 471 -16.88 -13.99 -26.23
N LEU A 472 -16.26 -15.02 -25.67
CA LEU A 472 -14.97 -15.56 -26.13
C LEU A 472 -15.03 -16.00 -27.60
N ASP A 473 -16.00 -16.86 -27.95
CA ASP A 473 -16.21 -17.35 -29.32
C ASP A 473 -16.42 -16.20 -30.32
N ARG A 474 -17.19 -15.18 -29.92
CA ARG A 474 -17.47 -14.01 -30.77
C ARG A 474 -16.19 -13.24 -31.15
N GLU A 475 -15.29 -13.00 -30.20
CA GLU A 475 -14.05 -12.28 -30.51
C GLU A 475 -13.01 -13.18 -31.20
N LEU A 476 -12.95 -14.47 -30.86
CA LEU A 476 -12.08 -15.43 -31.56
C LEU A 476 -12.46 -15.57 -33.04
N LYS A 477 -13.75 -15.55 -33.39
CA LYS A 477 -14.24 -15.51 -34.78
C LYS A 477 -13.79 -14.27 -35.55
N LYS A 478 -13.47 -13.17 -34.87
CA LYS A 478 -12.87 -11.96 -35.48
C LYS A 478 -11.34 -12.07 -35.63
N GLY A 479 -10.76 -13.24 -35.38
CA GLY A 479 -9.30 -13.47 -35.46
C GLY A 479 -8.52 -12.93 -34.26
N ARG A 480 -9.19 -12.70 -33.12
CA ARG A 480 -8.54 -12.18 -31.90
C ARG A 480 -8.02 -13.30 -31.02
N GLN A 481 -7.26 -12.91 -30.00
CA GLN A 481 -6.68 -13.84 -29.03
C GLN A 481 -7.21 -13.55 -27.62
N ALA A 482 -7.22 -14.56 -26.77
CA ALA A 482 -7.74 -14.49 -25.41
C ALA A 482 -6.77 -15.05 -24.36
N TYR A 483 -6.74 -14.41 -23.20
CA TYR A 483 -6.11 -14.92 -21.98
C TYR A 483 -7.17 -15.49 -21.04
N ILE A 484 -6.89 -16.64 -20.42
CA ILE A 484 -7.69 -17.23 -19.35
C ILE A 484 -6.77 -17.51 -18.18
N VAL A 485 -6.99 -16.81 -17.06
CA VAL A 485 -6.08 -16.80 -15.91
C VAL A 485 -6.73 -17.49 -14.72
N TYR A 486 -6.03 -18.47 -14.16
CA TYR A 486 -6.39 -19.17 -12.94
C TYR A 486 -5.49 -18.72 -11.77
N PRO A 487 -6.04 -18.56 -10.55
CA PRO A 487 -5.25 -18.20 -9.37
C PRO A 487 -4.32 -19.35 -8.98
N LEU A 488 -3.18 -19.01 -8.38
CA LEU A 488 -2.28 -19.96 -7.74
C LEU A 488 -2.07 -19.50 -6.29
N ILE A 489 -2.32 -20.38 -5.33
CA ILE A 489 -2.13 -20.13 -3.90
C ILE A 489 -0.89 -20.91 -3.44
N GLU A 490 0.06 -20.21 -2.80
CA GLU A 490 1.32 -20.78 -2.33
C GLU A 490 1.11 -21.94 -1.32
N GLU A 491 0.03 -21.91 -0.54
CA GLU A 491 -0.32 -22.95 0.45
C GLU A 491 -0.94 -24.22 -0.18
N SER A 492 -1.37 -24.19 -1.45
CA SER A 492 -2.15 -25.27 -2.09
C SER A 492 -1.79 -25.54 -3.56
N GLU A 493 -0.52 -25.38 -3.92
CA GLU A 493 -0.04 -25.46 -5.31
C GLU A 493 -0.42 -26.76 -6.07
N LYS A 494 -0.58 -27.90 -5.38
CA LYS A 494 -0.98 -29.17 -6.03
C LYS A 494 -2.42 -29.14 -6.54
N ILE A 495 -3.32 -28.48 -5.81
CA ILE A 495 -4.73 -28.38 -6.17
C ILE A 495 -4.90 -27.35 -7.29
N ASP A 496 -4.15 -26.25 -7.23
CA ASP A 496 -4.27 -25.17 -8.23
C ASP A 496 -3.69 -25.55 -9.60
N LEU A 497 -2.61 -26.35 -9.64
CA LEU A 497 -2.13 -26.91 -10.90
C LEU A 497 -3.15 -27.85 -11.53
N LYS A 498 -3.83 -28.66 -10.70
CA LYS A 498 -4.92 -29.52 -11.17
C LYS A 498 -6.07 -28.68 -11.73
N ASN A 499 -6.46 -27.60 -11.06
CA ASN A 499 -7.50 -26.70 -11.56
C ASN A 499 -7.13 -26.06 -12.91
N LEU A 500 -5.87 -25.67 -13.10
CA LEU A 500 -5.40 -25.16 -14.39
C LEU A 500 -5.39 -26.24 -15.48
N GLU A 501 -4.98 -27.47 -15.15
CA GLU A 501 -4.98 -28.59 -16.10
C GLU A 501 -6.39 -28.99 -16.51
N ASP A 502 -7.31 -29.10 -15.54
CA ASP A 502 -8.72 -29.39 -15.77
C ASP A 502 -9.37 -28.26 -16.59
N GLY A 503 -9.05 -26.99 -16.27
CA GLY A 503 -9.47 -25.82 -17.04
C GLY A 503 -8.95 -25.84 -18.47
N TYR A 504 -7.66 -26.14 -18.67
CA TYR A 504 -7.05 -26.27 -19.99
C TYR A 504 -7.72 -27.35 -20.84
N LEU A 505 -7.98 -28.53 -20.27
CA LEU A 505 -8.68 -29.62 -20.98
C LEU A 505 -10.11 -29.21 -21.36
N THR A 506 -10.81 -28.53 -20.47
CA THR A 506 -12.18 -28.03 -20.72
C THR A 506 -12.20 -27.02 -21.88
N ILE A 507 -11.23 -26.10 -21.92
CA ILE A 507 -11.11 -25.12 -23.00
C ILE A 507 -10.73 -25.80 -24.32
N CYS A 508 -9.82 -26.77 -24.31
CA CYS A 508 -9.48 -27.56 -25.50
C CYS A 508 -10.68 -28.31 -26.09
N ASP A 509 -11.50 -28.94 -25.24
CA ASP A 509 -12.70 -29.66 -25.66
C ASP A 509 -13.74 -28.70 -26.26
N ARG A 510 -14.02 -27.60 -25.55
CA ARG A 510 -15.05 -26.62 -25.96
C ARG A 510 -14.66 -25.81 -27.20
N PHE A 511 -13.38 -25.48 -27.36
CA PHE A 511 -12.84 -24.65 -28.43
C PHE A 511 -11.91 -25.45 -29.35
N SER A 512 -12.31 -26.68 -29.70
CA SER A 512 -11.53 -27.62 -30.53
C SER A 512 -11.12 -27.08 -31.92
N GLY A 513 -11.75 -26.01 -32.40
CA GLY A 513 -11.37 -25.30 -33.62
C GLY A 513 -10.24 -24.27 -33.46
N TYR A 514 -9.74 -24.05 -32.25
CA TYR A 514 -8.71 -23.05 -31.93
C TYR A 514 -7.49 -23.69 -31.28
N SER A 515 -6.31 -23.12 -31.51
CA SER A 515 -5.07 -23.53 -30.86
C SER A 515 -5.03 -22.96 -29.44
N VAL A 516 -4.97 -23.85 -28.45
CA VAL A 516 -4.92 -23.53 -27.03
C VAL A 516 -3.53 -23.85 -26.49
N GLY A 517 -2.91 -22.88 -25.82
CA GLY A 517 -1.62 -23.02 -25.14
C GLY A 517 -1.78 -22.92 -23.63
N LYS A 518 -0.77 -23.39 -22.89
CA LYS A 518 -0.73 -23.27 -21.43
C LYS A 518 0.59 -22.73 -20.90
N VAL A 519 0.53 -21.88 -19.89
CA VAL A 519 1.71 -21.34 -19.19
C VAL A 519 1.50 -21.32 -17.68
N HIS A 520 2.38 -22.00 -16.93
CA HIS A 520 2.33 -22.01 -15.46
C HIS A 520 3.72 -21.93 -14.83
N GLY A 521 3.78 -21.59 -13.54
CA GLY A 521 5.03 -21.28 -12.82
C GLY A 521 6.09 -22.39 -12.82
N ARG A 522 5.68 -23.65 -12.91
CA ARG A 522 6.59 -24.81 -12.90
C ARG A 522 7.20 -25.18 -14.26
N MET A 523 6.71 -24.62 -15.37
CA MET A 523 7.32 -24.88 -16.68
C MET A 523 8.75 -24.36 -16.72
N LYS A 524 9.63 -25.06 -17.45
CA LYS A 524 11.01 -24.58 -17.68
C LYS A 524 10.95 -23.26 -18.43
N SER A 525 11.88 -22.34 -18.15
CA SER A 525 11.89 -21.01 -18.78
C SER A 525 11.84 -21.09 -20.31
N ALA A 526 12.63 -21.97 -20.92
CA ALA A 526 12.63 -22.17 -22.37
C ALA A 526 11.27 -22.62 -22.95
N GLU A 527 10.49 -23.42 -22.21
CA GLU A 527 9.16 -23.87 -22.64
C GLU A 527 8.13 -22.74 -22.53
N LYS A 528 8.18 -21.96 -21.43
CA LYS A 528 7.36 -20.75 -21.27
C LYS A 528 7.63 -19.75 -22.40
N ASP A 529 8.91 -19.51 -22.69
CA ASP A 529 9.34 -18.58 -23.72
C ASP A 529 8.84 -19.03 -25.10
N ALA A 530 8.94 -20.32 -25.41
CA ALA A 530 8.43 -20.88 -26.65
C ALA A 530 6.91 -20.67 -26.80
N GLU A 531 6.12 -21.03 -25.79
CA GLU A 531 4.66 -20.86 -25.83
C GLU A 531 4.22 -19.40 -25.91
N MET A 532 4.90 -18.50 -25.18
CA MET A 532 4.63 -17.07 -25.27
C MET A 532 4.96 -16.48 -26.65
N GLN A 533 6.02 -16.98 -27.32
CA GLN A 533 6.34 -16.58 -28.69
C GLN A 533 5.32 -17.09 -29.71
N ARG A 534 4.85 -18.33 -29.57
CA ARG A 534 3.77 -18.90 -30.40
C ARG A 534 2.50 -18.06 -30.28
N PHE A 535 2.12 -17.71 -29.06
CA PHE A 535 0.99 -16.83 -28.80
C PHE A 535 1.20 -15.44 -29.42
N LYS A 536 2.37 -14.83 -29.28
CA LYS A 536 2.66 -13.53 -29.92
C LYS A 536 2.57 -13.57 -31.45
N ARG A 537 2.89 -14.69 -32.08
CA ARG A 537 2.79 -14.91 -33.54
C ARG A 537 1.39 -15.30 -34.01
N ALA A 538 0.40 -15.31 -33.12
CA ALA A 538 -0.98 -15.76 -33.38
C ALA A 538 -1.10 -17.24 -33.81
N GLU A 539 -0.08 -18.07 -33.54
CA GLU A 539 -0.13 -19.53 -33.71
C GLU A 539 -0.98 -20.21 -32.63
N THR A 540 -1.13 -19.55 -31.49
CA THR A 540 -2.01 -19.92 -30.38
C THR A 540 -3.05 -18.82 -30.19
N GLN A 541 -4.34 -19.14 -30.21
CA GLN A 541 -5.41 -18.15 -30.06
C GLN A 541 -5.88 -17.99 -28.61
N ILE A 542 -5.82 -19.05 -27.81
CA ILE A 542 -6.22 -19.01 -26.39
C ILE A 542 -5.03 -19.40 -25.51
N MET A 543 -4.67 -18.55 -24.55
CA MET A 543 -3.62 -18.82 -23.58
C MET A 543 -4.23 -19.05 -22.19
N VAL A 544 -4.11 -20.28 -21.68
CA VAL A 544 -4.52 -20.65 -20.32
C VAL A 544 -3.31 -20.54 -19.39
N ALA A 545 -3.40 -19.74 -18.33
CA ALA A 545 -2.23 -19.50 -17.51
C ALA A 545 -2.51 -19.19 -16.04
N THR A 546 -1.44 -19.16 -15.24
CA THR A 546 -1.48 -18.63 -13.87
C THR A 546 -1.04 -17.16 -13.85
N THR A 547 -0.94 -16.58 -12.64
CA THR A 547 -0.38 -15.25 -12.34
C THR A 547 0.99 -14.95 -12.97
N VAL A 548 1.68 -15.95 -13.55
CA VAL A 548 2.97 -15.76 -14.23
C VAL A 548 2.88 -14.81 -15.43
N ILE A 549 1.69 -14.63 -16.02
CA ILE A 549 1.47 -13.65 -17.10
C ILE A 549 1.54 -12.19 -16.61
N GLU A 550 1.55 -11.97 -15.29
CA GLU A 550 1.76 -10.63 -14.70
C GLU A 550 3.05 -9.96 -15.17
N VAL A 551 4.02 -10.68 -15.76
CA VAL A 551 5.26 -10.08 -16.30
C VAL A 551 5.47 -10.38 -17.79
N GLY A 552 5.29 -9.33 -18.61
CA GLY A 552 6.30 -9.02 -19.64
C GLY A 552 6.06 -9.39 -21.11
N VAL A 553 4.87 -9.77 -21.57
CA VAL A 553 4.63 -9.91 -23.02
C VAL A 553 3.49 -9.01 -23.50
N ASP A 554 3.79 -8.18 -24.49
CA ASP A 554 2.83 -7.37 -25.23
C ASP A 554 2.27 -8.15 -26.42
N VAL A 555 0.97 -8.41 -26.42
CA VAL A 555 0.25 -9.04 -27.53
C VAL A 555 -0.88 -8.11 -27.98
N PRO A 556 -0.64 -7.24 -28.98
CA PRO A 556 -1.63 -6.24 -29.41
C PRO A 556 -2.96 -6.83 -29.90
N ASN A 557 -2.95 -8.08 -30.39
CA ASN A 557 -4.14 -8.78 -30.88
C ASN A 557 -4.94 -9.51 -29.78
N ALA A 558 -4.46 -9.52 -28.53
CA ALA A 558 -5.19 -10.06 -27.40
C ALA A 558 -6.25 -9.04 -26.92
N SER A 559 -7.52 -9.35 -27.16
CA SER A 559 -8.65 -8.46 -26.84
C SER A 559 -9.50 -8.93 -25.66
N ILE A 560 -9.36 -10.19 -25.22
CA ILE A 560 -10.12 -10.73 -24.07
C ILE A 560 -9.17 -11.19 -22.96
N MET A 561 -9.48 -10.78 -21.74
CA MET A 561 -8.92 -11.31 -20.50
C MET A 561 -10.05 -11.96 -19.69
N VAL A 562 -9.95 -13.25 -19.37
CA VAL A 562 -10.84 -13.95 -18.46
C VAL A 562 -10.06 -14.29 -17.20
N ILE A 563 -10.59 -13.90 -16.04
CA ILE A 563 -9.98 -14.17 -14.73
C ILE A 563 -10.94 -15.08 -13.97
N GLU A 564 -10.57 -16.36 -13.89
CA GLU A 564 -11.30 -17.37 -13.14
C GLU A 564 -11.06 -17.19 -11.63
N ASN A 565 -12.09 -17.42 -10.81
CA ASN A 565 -12.01 -17.24 -9.36
C ASN A 565 -11.38 -15.89 -8.96
N ALA A 566 -11.86 -14.79 -9.56
CA ALA A 566 -11.36 -13.43 -9.36
C ALA A 566 -11.41 -12.98 -7.88
N ASN A 567 -12.25 -13.62 -7.06
CA ASN A 567 -12.33 -13.41 -5.61
C ASN A 567 -11.01 -13.71 -4.86
N ARG A 568 -10.13 -14.53 -5.45
CA ARG A 568 -8.83 -14.91 -4.86
C ARG A 568 -7.71 -13.91 -5.14
N PHE A 569 -7.93 -12.95 -6.05
CA PHE A 569 -6.90 -11.98 -6.42
C PHE A 569 -7.05 -10.67 -5.64
N GLY A 570 -5.91 -10.05 -5.33
CA GLY A 570 -5.86 -8.67 -4.84
C GLY A 570 -6.29 -7.68 -5.93
N LEU A 571 -6.76 -6.49 -5.51
CA LEU A 571 -7.27 -5.49 -6.45
C LEU A 571 -6.19 -5.01 -7.44
N SER A 572 -4.96 -4.84 -6.95
CA SER A 572 -3.80 -4.48 -7.77
C SER A 572 -3.39 -5.55 -8.78
N GLN A 573 -3.51 -6.84 -8.43
CA GLN A 573 -3.26 -7.96 -9.36
C GLN A 573 -4.29 -8.01 -10.47
N LEU A 574 -5.58 -7.85 -10.13
CA LEU A 574 -6.67 -7.76 -11.12
C LEU A 574 -6.43 -6.63 -12.12
N HIS A 575 -5.98 -5.46 -11.66
CA HIS A 575 -5.65 -4.33 -12.53
C HIS A 575 -4.47 -4.62 -13.46
N GLN A 576 -3.41 -5.25 -12.96
CA GLN A 576 -2.26 -5.65 -13.79
C GLN A 576 -2.68 -6.66 -14.88
N LEU A 577 -3.49 -7.66 -14.52
CA LEU A 577 -4.03 -8.64 -15.46
C LEU A 577 -4.93 -7.96 -16.50
N ARG A 578 -5.84 -7.07 -16.10
CA ARG A 578 -6.65 -6.27 -17.03
C ARG A 578 -5.77 -5.49 -18.01
N GLY A 579 -4.68 -4.88 -17.54
CA GLY A 579 -3.74 -4.12 -18.37
C GLY A 579 -2.94 -4.96 -19.40
N ARG A 580 -3.07 -6.29 -19.39
CA ARG A 580 -2.45 -7.17 -20.40
C ARG A 580 -3.22 -7.19 -21.73
N VAL A 581 -4.48 -6.74 -21.73
CA VAL A 581 -5.30 -6.57 -22.95
C VAL A 581 -5.55 -5.08 -23.24
N GLY A 582 -6.14 -4.76 -24.39
CA GLY A 582 -6.45 -3.35 -24.74
C GLY A 582 -5.23 -2.54 -25.17
N ARG A 583 -4.28 -3.19 -25.86
CA ARG A 583 -3.09 -2.55 -26.46
C ARG A 583 -3.27 -2.19 -27.94
N GLY A 584 -4.27 -2.76 -28.60
CA GLY A 584 -4.69 -2.38 -29.96
C GLY A 584 -5.73 -1.25 -29.96
N ALA A 585 -6.16 -0.83 -31.17
CA ALA A 585 -7.24 0.16 -31.35
C ALA A 585 -8.65 -0.42 -31.12
N ASP A 586 -8.74 -1.74 -30.99
CA ASP A 586 -9.99 -2.47 -30.87
C ASP A 586 -10.53 -2.50 -29.44
N GLN A 587 -11.85 -2.63 -29.30
CA GLN A 587 -12.49 -2.78 -28.01
C GLN A 587 -12.02 -4.08 -27.34
N SER A 588 -11.57 -3.98 -26.10
CA SER A 588 -11.12 -5.12 -25.30
C SER A 588 -12.03 -5.33 -24.09
N PHE A 589 -12.07 -6.56 -23.61
CA PHE A 589 -12.96 -7.03 -22.55
C PHE A 589 -12.16 -7.71 -21.44
N CYS A 590 -12.54 -7.44 -20.19
CA CYS A 590 -12.01 -8.12 -19.01
C CYS A 590 -13.18 -8.75 -18.25
N LEU A 591 -13.20 -10.08 -18.14
CA LEU A 591 -14.29 -10.86 -17.56
C LEU A 591 -13.82 -11.41 -16.23
N LEU A 592 -14.44 -10.97 -15.14
CA LEU A 592 -14.15 -11.41 -13.79
C LEU A 592 -15.16 -12.49 -13.42
N VAL A 593 -14.70 -13.72 -13.16
CA VAL A 593 -15.57 -14.84 -12.78
C VAL A 593 -15.41 -15.12 -11.29
N THR A 594 -16.51 -15.14 -10.53
CA THR A 594 -16.48 -15.43 -9.09
C THR A 594 -17.55 -16.45 -8.69
N PRO A 595 -17.38 -17.15 -7.55
CA PRO A 595 -18.49 -17.89 -6.95
C PRO A 595 -19.61 -16.93 -6.48
N TYR A 596 -20.81 -17.47 -6.27
CA TYR A 596 -21.97 -16.70 -5.79
C TYR A 596 -21.79 -16.17 -4.36
N GLN A 597 -21.11 -16.95 -3.51
CA GLN A 597 -20.86 -16.59 -2.11
C GLN A 597 -19.59 -15.75 -1.97
N LEU A 598 -19.75 -14.45 -1.71
CA LEU A 598 -18.67 -13.48 -1.54
C LEU A 598 -18.77 -12.79 -0.18
N SER A 599 -17.62 -12.53 0.44
CA SER A 599 -17.53 -11.61 1.58
C SER A 599 -17.84 -10.17 1.13
N GLU A 600 -18.21 -9.29 2.07
CA GLU A 600 -18.47 -7.88 1.75
C GLU A 600 -17.25 -7.18 1.14
N ASP A 601 -16.05 -7.46 1.66
CA ASP A 601 -14.81 -6.86 1.16
C ASP A 601 -14.48 -7.31 -0.26
N THR A 602 -14.67 -8.60 -0.56
CA THR A 602 -14.48 -9.13 -1.92
C THR A 602 -15.51 -8.55 -2.88
N ARG A 603 -16.77 -8.39 -2.46
CA ARG A 603 -17.81 -7.78 -3.30
C ARG A 603 -17.43 -6.33 -3.67
N LYS A 604 -17.06 -5.51 -2.69
CA LYS A 604 -16.59 -4.13 -2.92
C LYS A 604 -15.38 -4.09 -3.85
N ARG A 605 -14.44 -5.02 -3.71
CA ARG A 605 -13.25 -5.11 -4.59
C ARG A 605 -13.64 -5.32 -6.05
N ILE A 606 -14.55 -6.26 -6.32
CA ILE A 606 -15.02 -6.56 -7.69
C ILE A 606 -15.83 -5.38 -8.25
N GLU A 607 -16.70 -4.77 -7.44
CA GLU A 607 -17.46 -3.57 -7.83
C GLU A 607 -16.53 -2.43 -8.27
N ILE A 608 -15.49 -2.13 -7.48
CA ILE A 608 -14.50 -1.10 -7.81
C ILE A 608 -13.78 -1.42 -9.13
N MET A 609 -13.39 -2.68 -9.31
CA MET A 609 -12.71 -3.14 -10.53
C MET A 609 -13.59 -3.01 -11.78
N THR A 610 -14.91 -3.17 -11.65
CA THR A 610 -15.87 -2.95 -12.74
C THR A 610 -16.23 -1.49 -12.97
N ALA A 611 -16.15 -0.65 -11.92
CA ALA A 611 -16.60 0.74 -11.97
C ALA A 611 -15.58 1.68 -12.64
N THR A 612 -14.28 1.44 -12.45
CA THR A 612 -13.23 2.34 -12.95
C THR A 612 -12.12 1.63 -13.71
N CYS A 613 -11.64 2.27 -14.77
CA CYS A 613 -10.44 1.87 -15.49
C CYS A 613 -9.17 2.55 -14.94
N ASP A 614 -9.32 3.58 -14.11
CA ASP A 614 -8.19 4.35 -13.59
C ASP A 614 -7.44 3.56 -12.52
N GLY A 615 -6.21 3.19 -12.83
CA GLY A 615 -5.36 2.46 -11.90
C GLY A 615 -4.99 3.24 -10.63
N PHE A 616 -5.03 4.57 -10.63
CA PHE A 616 -4.80 5.38 -9.41
C PHE A 616 -5.98 5.28 -8.45
N GLU A 617 -7.23 5.39 -8.94
CA GLU A 617 -8.43 5.19 -8.13
C GLU A 617 -8.48 3.79 -7.53
N ILE A 618 -8.10 2.78 -8.33
CA ILE A 618 -8.00 1.38 -7.90
C ILE A 618 -6.95 1.22 -6.79
N ALA A 619 -5.79 1.84 -6.92
CA ALA A 619 -4.73 1.74 -5.92
C ALA A 619 -5.11 2.43 -4.61
N GLU A 620 -5.83 3.56 -4.68
CA GLU A 620 -6.36 4.24 -3.50
C GLU A 620 -7.45 3.40 -2.80
N ALA A 621 -8.33 2.78 -3.59
CA ALA A 621 -9.34 1.87 -3.08
C ALA A 621 -8.74 0.60 -2.45
N ASP A 622 -7.71 0.00 -3.05
CA ASP A 622 -7.00 -1.17 -2.49
C ASP A 622 -6.41 -0.83 -1.12
N LEU A 623 -5.79 0.34 -1.00
CA LEU A 623 -5.21 0.82 0.25
C LEU A 623 -6.29 1.07 1.33
N LYS A 624 -7.46 1.60 0.95
CA LYS A 624 -8.59 1.79 1.86
C LYS A 624 -9.20 0.47 2.32
N LEU A 625 -9.29 -0.53 1.44
CA LEU A 625 -9.89 -1.84 1.71
C LEU A 625 -9.00 -2.72 2.58
N ARG A 626 -7.68 -2.75 2.36
CA ARG A 626 -6.76 -3.59 3.14
C ARG A 626 -6.64 -3.15 4.61
N GLY A 627 -6.90 -1.87 4.90
CA GLY A 627 -6.72 -1.33 6.24
C GLY A 627 -5.26 -1.43 6.73
N PRO A 628 -4.98 -1.01 7.97
CA PRO A 628 -3.61 -0.94 8.49
C PRO A 628 -2.99 -2.31 8.83
N GLY A 629 -3.79 -3.36 9.08
CA GLY A 629 -3.32 -4.62 9.68
C GLY A 629 -2.71 -5.64 8.71
N ASP A 630 -3.04 -5.58 7.41
CA ASP A 630 -2.55 -6.57 6.44
C ASP A 630 -1.29 -6.11 5.68
N LEU A 631 -0.79 -4.92 6.02
CA LEU A 631 0.53 -4.44 5.62
C LEU A 631 1.65 -5.10 6.43
N GLU A 632 1.32 -5.70 7.59
CA GLU A 632 2.24 -6.45 8.45
C GLU A 632 2.47 -7.89 7.98
N GLY A 633 1.53 -8.47 7.21
CA GLY A 633 1.58 -9.86 6.72
C GLY A 633 2.61 -10.14 5.64
N THR A 634 3.19 -9.09 5.04
CA THR A 634 4.36 -9.20 4.16
C THR A 634 5.56 -8.55 4.84
N GLN A 635 6.41 -9.36 5.47
CA GLN A 635 7.78 -8.99 5.88
C GLN A 635 8.69 -8.56 4.69
N GLN A 636 8.12 -8.19 3.54
CA GLN A 636 8.79 -7.72 2.33
C GLN A 636 8.17 -6.45 1.72
N SER A 637 7.07 -5.90 2.27
CA SER A 637 6.55 -4.60 1.81
C SER A 637 7.18 -3.47 2.63
N GLY A 638 8.11 -2.75 2.02
CA GLY A 638 8.93 -1.69 2.61
C GLY A 638 8.22 -0.45 3.15
N ILE A 639 7.13 -0.59 3.92
CA ILE A 639 6.70 0.44 4.87
C ILE A 639 7.67 0.37 6.03
N VAL A 640 8.71 1.19 5.95
CA VAL A 640 9.78 1.23 6.96
C VAL A 640 9.29 1.90 8.27
N PHE A 641 8.12 2.56 8.26
CA PHE A 641 7.62 3.38 9.38
C PHE A 641 6.50 2.69 10.18
N ASN A 642 6.70 2.51 11.48
CA ASN A 642 5.63 2.14 12.42
C ASN A 642 4.78 3.37 12.74
N LEU A 643 3.69 3.58 11.99
CA LEU A 643 2.71 4.62 12.28
C LEU A 643 1.81 4.18 13.45
N ARG A 644 1.83 4.92 14.56
CA ARG A 644 1.04 4.67 15.76
C ARG A 644 -0.41 5.10 15.59
N LEU A 645 -0.66 6.19 14.87
CA LEU A 645 -2.00 6.77 14.72
C LEU A 645 -2.32 7.21 13.29
N ALA A 646 -1.35 7.74 12.55
CA ALA A 646 -1.57 8.21 11.20
C ALA A 646 -1.80 7.04 10.23
N ASN A 647 -2.60 7.28 9.20
CA ASN A 647 -2.92 6.31 8.17
C ASN A 647 -2.66 6.92 6.79
N LEU A 648 -1.69 6.36 6.05
CA LEU A 648 -1.26 6.86 4.74
C LEU A 648 -2.39 6.91 3.69
N ALA A 649 -3.43 6.08 3.85
CA ALA A 649 -4.59 6.03 2.96
C ALA A 649 -5.61 7.13 3.24
N ARG A 650 -5.81 7.46 4.52
CA ARG A 650 -6.89 8.36 4.96
C ARG A 650 -6.39 9.79 5.18
N ASP A 651 -5.13 9.96 5.55
CA ASP A 651 -4.55 11.23 5.98
C ASP A 651 -3.76 11.92 4.84
N GLY A 652 -4.11 11.69 3.58
CA GLY A 652 -3.38 12.18 2.41
C GLY A 652 -3.19 13.71 2.38
N VAL A 653 -4.26 14.46 2.67
CA VAL A 653 -4.22 15.93 2.76
C VAL A 653 -3.23 16.42 3.82
N LEU A 654 -3.18 15.72 4.97
CA LEU A 654 -2.27 16.05 6.07
C LEU A 654 -0.81 15.78 5.66
N ILE A 655 -0.56 14.68 4.94
CA ILE A 655 0.77 14.34 4.42
C ILE A 655 1.28 15.40 3.46
N GLU A 656 0.44 15.84 2.51
CA GLU A 656 0.80 16.88 1.54
C GLU A 656 1.16 18.18 2.25
N ARG A 657 0.34 18.60 3.22
CA ARG A 657 0.61 19.79 4.02
C ARG A 657 1.92 19.69 4.82
N CYS A 658 2.14 18.57 5.52
CA CYS A 658 3.38 18.32 6.25
C CYS A 658 4.61 18.36 5.32
N ARG A 659 4.48 17.89 4.09
CA ARG A 659 5.56 17.86 3.09
C ARG A 659 5.93 19.26 2.58
N GLU A 660 4.94 20.09 2.28
CA GLU A 660 5.16 21.49 1.88
C GLU A 660 5.96 22.22 2.96
N LEU A 661 5.49 22.14 4.20
CA LEU A 661 6.15 22.76 5.36
C LEU A 661 7.57 22.23 5.56
N ALA A 662 7.75 20.91 5.51
CA ALA A 662 9.06 20.28 5.63
C ALA A 662 10.05 20.78 4.56
N ARG A 663 9.62 20.92 3.31
CA ARG A 663 10.45 21.43 2.21
C ARG A 663 10.79 22.91 2.39
N GLU A 664 9.83 23.73 2.77
CA GLU A 664 10.06 25.15 3.03
C GLU A 664 11.07 25.37 4.16
N ILE A 665 10.96 24.60 5.24
CA ILE A 665 11.87 24.65 6.39
C ILE A 665 13.28 24.23 5.96
N ILE A 666 13.41 23.07 5.29
CA ILE A 666 14.71 22.54 4.87
C ILE A 666 15.37 23.42 3.79
N ALA A 667 14.60 24.05 2.91
CA ALA A 667 15.15 24.98 1.92
C ALA A 667 15.79 26.23 2.58
N LYS A 668 15.24 26.71 3.71
CA LYS A 668 15.77 27.86 4.45
C LYS A 668 16.87 27.47 5.45
N ASP A 669 16.72 26.33 6.12
CA ASP A 669 17.65 25.83 7.15
C ASP A 669 17.90 24.32 6.99
N PRO A 670 18.74 23.91 6.02
CA PRO A 670 18.98 22.50 5.72
C PRO A 670 19.51 21.68 6.90
N GLN A 671 20.26 22.33 7.80
CA GLN A 671 20.86 21.68 8.97
C GLN A 671 20.00 21.77 10.24
N LEU A 672 18.87 22.50 10.19
CA LEU A 672 17.99 22.77 11.34
C LEU A 672 18.76 23.36 12.53
N THR A 673 19.66 24.30 12.26
CA THR A 673 20.55 24.90 13.28
C THR A 673 20.06 26.25 13.80
N SER A 674 19.15 26.90 13.10
CA SER A 674 18.54 28.16 13.53
C SER A 674 17.86 28.02 14.88
N THR A 675 17.76 29.13 15.63
CA THR A 675 17.11 29.17 16.95
C THR A 675 15.66 28.66 16.89
N GLU A 676 14.95 28.99 15.82
CA GLU A 676 13.55 28.61 15.58
C GLU A 676 13.39 27.12 15.27
N ASN A 677 14.35 26.50 14.56
CA ASN A 677 14.23 25.12 14.07
C ASN A 677 15.05 24.08 14.86
N ARG A 678 15.92 24.54 15.79
CA ARG A 678 16.78 23.67 16.62
C ARG A 678 15.98 22.64 17.43
N LEU A 679 14.73 22.92 17.78
CA LEU A 679 13.86 21.94 18.45
C LEU A 679 13.60 20.73 17.55
N MET A 680 13.21 20.97 16.30
CA MET A 680 12.95 19.90 15.31
C MET A 680 14.22 19.07 15.04
N GLY A 681 15.38 19.74 14.94
CA GLY A 681 16.66 19.05 14.81
C GLY A 681 16.99 18.12 15.99
N ARG A 682 16.62 18.49 17.22
CA ARG A 682 16.76 17.64 18.41
C ARG A 682 15.82 16.43 18.36
N ILE A 683 14.56 16.63 17.99
CA ILE A 683 13.58 15.54 17.85
C ILE A 683 14.01 14.54 16.77
N LEU A 684 14.45 15.00 15.60
CA LEU A 684 14.95 14.12 14.54
C LEU A 684 16.17 13.28 14.98
N LYS A 685 17.08 13.84 15.78
CA LYS A 685 18.22 13.08 16.33
C LYS A 685 17.77 12.01 17.32
N ARG A 686 16.69 12.26 18.08
CA ARG A 686 16.09 11.27 18.98
C ARG A 686 15.45 10.12 18.19
N LEU A 687 14.70 10.43 17.12
CA LEU A 687 14.08 9.44 16.25
C LEU A 687 15.10 8.54 15.53
N LYS A 688 16.29 9.05 15.20
CA LYS A 688 17.40 8.27 14.60
C LYS A 688 17.99 7.19 15.53
N LYS A 689 17.79 7.26 16.85
CA LYS A 689 18.29 6.25 17.82
C LYS A 689 17.38 5.04 17.98
N SER A 690 16.20 5.07 17.37
CA SER A 690 15.33 3.90 17.20
C SER A 690 16.02 2.88 16.26
N PRO A 691 15.79 1.55 16.36
CA PRO A 691 16.43 0.50 15.53
C PRO A 691 16.22 0.62 14.00
N PHE A 692 15.65 1.73 13.55
CA PHE A 692 15.49 2.09 12.16
C PHE A 692 16.84 2.49 11.56
N ASP A 693 17.42 1.57 10.79
CA ASP A 693 18.62 1.85 10.00
C ASP A 693 18.20 2.55 8.69
N TRP A 694 18.29 3.88 8.69
CA TRP A 694 17.94 4.72 7.53
C TRP A 694 18.91 4.53 6.34
N SER A 695 19.99 3.76 6.51
CA SER A 695 20.93 3.41 5.44
C SER A 695 20.34 2.45 4.40
N TYR A 696 19.19 1.84 4.64
CA TYR A 696 18.49 1.05 3.61
C TYR A 696 17.85 1.91 2.51
N ILE A 697 17.77 3.23 2.70
CA ILE A 697 17.32 4.19 1.67
C ILE A 697 18.50 4.60 0.75
N SER A 698 19.76 4.32 1.15
CA SER A 698 20.97 4.54 0.34
C SER A 698 21.33 3.39 -0.58
#